data_AF-A0A661P9T6-F1
#
_entry.id   AF-A0A661P9T6-F1
#
_cell.length_a   1.000
_cell.length_b   1.000
_cell.length_c   1.000
_cell.angle_alpha   90.00
_cell.angle_beta   90.00
_cell.angle_gamma   90.00
#
_symmetry.space_group_name_H-M   'P 1'
#
loop_
_entity.id
_entity.type
_entity.pdbx_description
1 polymer ?
#
loop_
_entity_poly.entity_id
_entity_poly.type
_entity_poly.pdbx_seq_one_letter_code
_entity_poly.pdbx_strand_id
1 'polypeptide(L)'
;MRGLSAGAMLYVLLIVCVLLWGPMRNSAVAQAGITIGFSVDGAGLVTSSEQGEEIGRYLESQLSIPVKARSFASEEQLYNWLTRFSEVDVAWLSNGSLAGLPAGKLYALAETREPSSGLLRGEIVVRQGMNSVLRQQLRTAFLSMHENSTGERLLSKLGTSHFVPPALWQTPAWKGIAAPQPAPGSPVHPEEGNAPGLVAATETQIQAAPGTTAKAQVSPETPPPVDVPEALSEQAVSQPQEDPSPVQPVNVEETLSSPVVENERTPSATTSKEINQKAPISLDADYLAYNAEEDSYEAKGDVILSQDGVELRAEEILWQAATQDAAAQGSVQLIDAGTEVYGERLQYNMATGQGQVRDGRVFIPEDNFHLTGELLEKRDQTNYFVENGSFTTCDGEIPDWKFSAKEVDVNLGGYATAKDVWFHIRDVPVFYTPYMLFPVSTERTSGFLMPWFGHSETKGARASLAWYQVIDRHMDATFYLDYLSKIGLGKGLEYRYALENQNNGKALYYHVTGLKGNNDLGYLKWKHRGELPDHWRLTADIEYTDKKRFFEDFGETAEDYNRDKTVSTLMVQRNWQKLNLVSHVRYIKDLENNNDESLQRLPEVGLALTRYRLGDTPFYAGLESYATSFQRDEGGDGERLYLKPSLSAVFTPGSWLEITPEVALHERLYNADADDDESLVPEFSLALATRLVKTFDFNRWGFERIQHSIEPKVVYTYVPDESQDDLPLFDIYDRVERQNNVIYALINRLTASSTAADGSKAYREIFNLRLSQGYDIDDDSDNVLGEDRSFSDLRVELDFKPTSKISLDAERLIPVYGDTNFRTLRVGSSVRDHTGNAVKIDYVYKDVGFND
;
A
#
# COMPACT_ATOMS: atom_id res chain seq x y z
N MET A 1 10.84 26.02 -34.22
CA MET A 1 11.79 26.17 -33.08
C MET A 1 12.91 25.15 -33.25
N ARG A 2 14.19 25.54 -33.26
CA ARG A 2 15.34 24.60 -33.34
C ARG A 2 16.30 24.92 -32.19
N GLY A 3 16.58 23.96 -31.29
CA GLY A 3 17.54 24.14 -30.19
C GLY A 3 17.24 23.46 -28.84
N LEU A 4 16.02 22.97 -28.58
CA LEU A 4 15.63 22.41 -27.26
C LEU A 4 15.86 20.90 -27.09
N SER A 5 15.91 20.11 -28.17
CA SER A 5 15.97 18.64 -28.11
C SER A 5 17.23 18.09 -27.44
N ALA A 6 18.41 18.60 -27.80
CA ALA A 6 19.67 18.21 -27.16
C ALA A 6 19.76 18.70 -25.70
N GLY A 7 19.16 19.86 -25.40
CA GLY A 7 19.18 20.47 -24.07
C GLY A 7 18.47 19.59 -23.03
N ALA A 8 17.25 19.14 -23.30
CA ALA A 8 16.49 18.30 -22.37
C ALA A 8 17.21 16.98 -22.05
N MET A 9 17.73 16.28 -23.07
CA MET A 9 18.47 15.04 -22.86
C MET A 9 19.77 15.25 -22.08
N LEU A 10 20.49 16.36 -22.35
CA LEU A 10 21.68 16.73 -21.58
C LEU A 10 21.35 17.14 -20.15
N TYR A 11 20.19 17.78 -19.90
CA TYR A 11 19.73 18.12 -18.54
C TYR A 11 19.31 16.90 -17.73
N VAL A 12 18.61 15.93 -18.33
CA VAL A 12 18.32 14.64 -17.67
C VAL A 12 19.60 13.87 -17.40
N LEU A 13 20.53 13.80 -18.37
CA LEU A 13 21.87 13.23 -18.16
C LEU A 13 22.68 14.01 -17.13
N LEU A 14 22.52 15.33 -17.00
CA LEU A 14 23.18 16.14 -15.95
C LEU A 14 22.55 15.93 -14.58
N ILE A 15 21.23 15.76 -14.47
CA ILE A 15 20.57 15.41 -13.21
C ILE A 15 21.00 14.01 -12.77
N VAL A 16 20.98 13.04 -13.68
CA VAL A 16 21.49 11.68 -13.45
C VAL A 16 22.99 11.69 -13.10
N CYS A 17 23.82 12.45 -13.82
CA CYS A 17 25.24 12.58 -13.49
C CYS A 17 25.48 13.34 -12.18
N VAL A 18 24.70 14.36 -11.81
CA VAL A 18 24.82 15.04 -10.50
C VAL A 18 24.41 14.09 -9.36
N LEU A 19 23.43 13.21 -9.58
CA LEU A 19 23.07 12.13 -8.66
C LEU A 19 24.11 10.99 -8.62
N LEU A 20 24.90 10.77 -9.68
CA LEU A 20 25.93 9.72 -9.76
C LEU A 20 27.37 10.19 -9.43
N TRP A 21 27.68 11.48 -9.56
CA TRP A 21 29.02 12.08 -9.39
C TRP A 21 29.08 13.21 -8.35
N GLY A 22 27.94 13.71 -7.87
CA GLY A 22 27.94 14.40 -6.58
C GLY A 22 28.52 13.46 -5.51
N PRO A 23 29.26 13.96 -4.50
CA PRO A 23 29.82 13.13 -3.44
C PRO A 23 28.71 12.63 -2.51
N MET A 24 27.94 11.66 -2.98
CA MET A 24 27.26 10.70 -2.11
C MET A 24 28.34 10.07 -1.25
N ARG A 25 28.46 10.57 -0.01
CA ARG A 25 29.19 9.89 1.06
C ARG A 25 28.80 8.42 1.04
N ASN A 26 29.74 7.51 1.28
CA ASN A 26 29.49 6.07 1.30
C ASN A 26 28.40 5.70 2.33
N SER A 27 27.14 5.80 1.91
CA SER A 27 26.02 5.08 2.48
C SER A 27 26.23 3.62 2.09
N ALA A 28 26.92 2.90 2.97
CA ALA A 28 26.95 1.44 2.92
C ALA A 28 25.52 0.89 2.82
N VAL A 29 25.37 -0.34 2.33
CA VAL A 29 24.06 -1.01 2.27
C VAL A 29 23.46 -0.98 3.67
N ALA A 30 22.44 -0.16 3.85
CA ALA A 30 21.86 0.06 5.15
C ALA A 30 21.04 -1.17 5.56
N GLN A 31 21.67 -2.06 6.33
CA GLN A 31 20.99 -2.61 7.51
C GLN A 31 20.22 -1.47 8.19
N ALA A 32 19.02 -1.74 8.70
CA ALA A 32 18.20 -0.73 9.37
C ALA A 32 18.94 -0.18 10.60
N GLY A 33 19.66 0.92 10.38
CA GLY A 33 20.53 1.54 11.38
C GLY A 33 19.76 2.49 12.27
N ILE A 34 20.16 2.56 13.53
CA ILE A 34 19.49 3.37 14.54
C ILE A 34 20.05 4.80 14.53
N THR A 35 19.17 5.79 14.64
CA THR A 35 19.55 7.19 14.87
C THR A 35 19.54 7.50 16.36
N ILE A 36 20.69 7.88 16.92
CA ILE A 36 20.80 8.38 18.29
C ILE A 36 20.74 9.91 18.31
N GLY A 37 19.84 10.44 19.13
CA GLY A 37 19.58 11.87 19.25
C GLY A 37 20.01 12.44 20.60
N PHE A 38 20.56 13.64 20.60
CA PHE A 38 20.98 14.35 21.81
C PHE A 38 20.84 15.87 21.61
N SER A 39 20.51 16.58 22.68
CA SER A 39 20.49 18.04 22.67
C SER A 39 21.86 18.61 23.01
N VAL A 40 22.22 19.74 22.38
CA VAL A 40 23.46 20.50 22.69
C VAL A 40 23.18 21.83 23.39
N ASP A 41 21.99 21.98 23.99
CA ASP A 41 21.59 23.13 24.82
C ASP A 41 22.36 23.25 26.15
N GLY A 42 23.07 22.19 26.56
CA GLY A 42 23.83 22.14 27.81
C GLY A 42 23.07 21.58 29.02
N ALA A 43 21.81 21.16 28.84
CA ALA A 43 21.04 20.45 29.87
C ALA A 43 21.22 18.92 29.81
N GLY A 44 21.44 18.37 28.60
CA GLY A 44 21.68 16.94 28.38
C GLY A 44 23.10 16.47 28.75
N LEU A 45 23.28 15.15 28.89
CA LEU A 45 24.58 14.53 29.23
C LEU A 45 25.65 14.71 28.13
N VAL A 46 25.22 14.76 26.87
CA VAL A 46 26.08 14.85 25.68
C VAL A 46 26.19 16.32 25.25
N THR A 47 27.25 17.00 25.67
CA THR A 47 27.38 18.46 25.51
C THR A 47 28.08 18.88 24.20
N SER A 48 28.48 17.93 23.35
CA SER A 48 28.99 18.23 22.00
C SER A 48 28.65 17.16 20.97
N SER A 49 28.59 17.56 19.69
CA SER A 49 28.40 16.62 18.57
C SER A 49 29.50 15.56 18.47
N GLU A 50 30.73 15.89 18.91
CA GLU A 50 31.86 14.96 18.93
C GLU A 50 31.63 13.82 19.93
N GLN A 51 31.12 14.12 21.14
CA GLN A 51 30.73 13.11 22.12
C GLN A 51 29.60 12.22 21.58
N GLY A 52 28.60 12.81 20.92
CA GLY A 52 27.51 12.06 20.28
C GLY A 52 27.99 11.11 19.18
N GLU A 53 28.91 11.55 18.31
CA GLU A 53 29.52 10.68 17.30
C GLU A 53 30.38 9.57 17.92
N GLU A 54 31.11 9.83 19.02
CA GLU A 54 31.88 8.79 19.71
C GLU A 54 30.98 7.71 20.35
N ILE A 55 29.85 8.09 20.95
CA ILE A 55 28.84 7.13 21.45
C ILE A 55 28.24 6.34 20.27
N GLY A 56 27.97 6.99 19.13
CA GLY A 56 27.48 6.32 17.93
C GLY A 56 28.41 5.20 17.47
N ARG A 57 29.70 5.51 17.29
CA ARG A 57 30.74 4.53 16.91
C ARG A 57 30.91 3.41 17.95
N TYR A 58 30.73 3.71 19.24
CA TYR A 58 30.73 2.69 20.28
C TYR A 58 29.55 1.72 20.11
N LEU A 59 28.32 2.21 19.99
CA LEU A 59 27.14 1.38 19.81
C LEU A 59 27.19 0.57 18.51
N GLU A 60 27.67 1.16 17.41
CA GLU A 60 27.93 0.47 16.15
C GLU A 60 28.88 -0.73 16.33
N SER A 61 29.93 -0.57 17.14
CA SER A 61 30.86 -1.66 17.48
C SER A 61 30.26 -2.76 18.38
N GLN A 62 29.28 -2.45 19.22
CA GLN A 62 28.63 -3.42 20.12
C GLN A 62 27.48 -4.16 19.43
N LEU A 63 26.74 -3.48 18.55
CA LEU A 63 25.49 -3.97 17.96
C LEU A 63 25.68 -4.57 16.55
N SER A 64 26.80 -4.29 15.87
CA SER A 64 27.04 -4.70 14.47
C SER A 64 25.96 -4.24 13.48
N ILE A 65 25.38 -3.06 13.74
CA ILE A 65 24.45 -2.32 12.86
C ILE A 65 24.91 -0.86 12.76
N PRO A 66 24.62 -0.15 11.66
CA PRO A 66 24.99 1.26 11.54
C PRO A 66 24.32 2.13 12.61
N VAL A 67 25.07 3.07 13.20
CA VAL A 67 24.54 4.01 14.20
C VAL A 67 24.83 5.45 13.80
N LYS A 68 23.77 6.25 13.65
CA LYS A 68 23.86 7.65 13.22
C LYS A 68 23.63 8.60 14.39
N ALA A 69 24.64 9.38 14.75
CA ALA A 69 24.52 10.46 15.73
C ALA A 69 23.84 11.71 15.12
N ARG A 70 22.94 12.35 15.85
CA ARG A 70 22.24 13.59 15.44
C ARG A 70 22.05 14.55 16.61
N SER A 71 22.63 15.74 16.51
CA SER A 71 22.42 16.82 17.48
C SER A 71 21.14 17.61 17.19
N PHE A 72 20.52 18.11 18.27
CA PHE A 72 19.32 18.95 18.25
C PHE A 72 19.55 20.23 19.06
N ALA A 73 18.77 21.29 18.76
CA ALA A 73 18.93 22.60 19.37
C ALA A 73 18.25 22.74 20.75
N SER A 74 17.34 21.83 21.10
CA SER A 74 16.73 21.70 22.42
C SER A 74 16.25 20.26 22.66
N GLU A 75 16.09 19.85 23.92
CA GLU A 75 15.46 18.57 24.26
C GLU A 75 13.99 18.48 23.78
N GLU A 76 13.26 19.60 23.71
CA GLU A 76 11.92 19.66 23.10
C GLU A 76 11.95 19.29 21.62
N GLN A 77 12.95 19.79 20.88
CA GLN A 77 13.14 19.43 19.48
C GLN A 77 13.48 17.94 19.36
N LEU A 78 14.43 17.44 20.16
CA LEU A 78 14.79 16.02 20.19
C LEU A 78 13.58 15.11 20.46
N TYR A 79 12.75 15.44 21.46
CA TYR A 79 11.54 14.70 21.81
C TYR A 79 10.54 14.63 20.65
N ASN A 80 10.35 15.71 19.90
CA ASN A 80 9.48 15.71 18.71
C ASN A 80 10.00 14.79 17.59
N TRP A 81 11.32 14.68 17.38
CA TRP A 81 11.89 13.79 16.37
C TRP A 81 11.95 12.32 16.82
N LEU A 82 12.00 12.07 18.13
CA LEU A 82 11.89 10.75 18.76
C LEU A 82 10.47 10.19 18.70
N THR A 83 9.46 11.01 18.96
CA THR A 83 8.04 10.58 19.04
C THR A 83 7.29 10.87 17.73
N ARG A 84 6.98 12.14 17.46
CA ARG A 84 6.10 12.57 16.37
C ARG A 84 6.62 12.23 14.97
N PHE A 85 7.93 12.34 14.75
CA PHE A 85 8.53 12.05 13.43
C PHE A 85 9.16 10.64 13.35
N SER A 86 9.40 9.96 14.48
CA SER A 86 10.05 8.64 14.56
C SER A 86 11.38 8.53 13.77
N GLU A 87 12.09 9.65 13.61
CA GLU A 87 13.37 9.77 12.89
C GLU A 87 14.59 9.74 13.82
N VAL A 88 14.34 9.59 15.12
CA VAL A 88 15.31 9.25 16.18
C VAL A 88 14.80 7.98 16.86
N ASP A 89 15.69 7.01 17.04
CA ASP A 89 15.35 5.70 17.63
C ASP A 89 15.68 5.66 19.12
N VAL A 90 16.80 6.29 19.52
CA VAL A 90 17.29 6.39 20.90
C VAL A 90 17.58 7.86 21.22
N ALA A 91 17.21 8.35 22.39
CA ALA A 91 17.51 9.72 22.81
C ALA A 91 18.09 9.78 24.22
N TRP A 92 18.87 10.84 24.48
CA TRP A 92 19.09 11.36 25.82
C TRP A 92 17.99 12.35 26.18
N LEU A 93 17.29 12.18 27.31
CA LEU A 93 16.41 13.22 27.87
C LEU A 93 16.71 13.45 29.35
N SER A 94 16.77 14.71 29.78
CA SER A 94 16.89 15.08 31.19
C SER A 94 15.62 14.77 31.98
N ASN A 95 15.75 14.60 33.30
CA ASN A 95 14.60 14.40 34.20
C ASN A 95 13.57 15.54 34.10
N GLY A 96 13.98 16.77 33.77
CA GLY A 96 13.07 17.89 33.57
C GLY A 96 12.20 17.74 32.33
N SER A 97 12.77 17.27 31.23
CA SER A 97 12.02 16.96 30.00
C SER A 97 11.14 15.72 30.14
N LEU A 98 11.53 14.74 30.95
CA LEU A 98 10.76 13.52 31.21
C LEU A 98 9.55 13.78 32.14
N ALA A 99 9.70 14.64 33.16
CA ALA A 99 8.65 14.92 34.14
C ALA A 99 7.39 15.60 33.58
N GLY A 100 7.44 16.11 32.34
CA GLY A 100 6.30 16.68 31.62
C GLY A 100 5.60 15.73 30.64
N LEU A 101 6.00 14.45 30.59
CA LEU A 101 5.50 13.49 29.59
C LEU A 101 4.43 12.52 30.17
N PRO A 102 3.39 12.17 29.40
CA PRO A 102 2.50 11.07 29.76
C PRO A 102 3.25 9.74 29.72
N ALA A 103 2.89 8.84 30.64
CA ALA A 103 3.51 7.52 30.77
C ALA A 103 3.40 6.66 29.49
N GLY A 104 4.26 5.66 29.38
CA GLY A 104 4.23 4.65 28.31
C GLY A 104 4.73 5.09 26.92
N LYS A 105 4.78 6.39 26.59
CA LYS A 105 5.15 6.87 25.25
C LYS A 105 6.62 6.65 24.84
N LEU A 106 7.48 6.26 25.78
CA LEU A 106 8.89 5.93 25.58
C LEU A 106 9.30 4.76 26.48
N TYR A 107 10.30 3.98 26.08
CA TYR A 107 10.89 2.93 26.92
C TYR A 107 12.27 3.34 27.43
N ALA A 108 12.45 3.35 28.76
CA ALA A 108 13.74 3.54 29.40
C ALA A 108 14.68 2.33 29.17
N LEU A 109 15.93 2.61 28.79
CA LEU A 109 17.01 1.61 28.67
C LEU A 109 17.96 1.63 29.87
N ALA A 110 18.34 2.82 30.33
CA ALA A 110 19.35 3.06 31.36
C ALA A 110 19.29 4.50 31.90
N GLU A 111 19.66 4.67 33.17
CA GLU A 111 19.80 5.97 33.85
C GLU A 111 21.28 6.41 33.90
N THR A 112 21.53 7.72 34.08
CA THR A 112 22.79 8.18 34.71
C THR A 112 22.58 8.88 36.04
N ARG A 113 23.52 8.60 36.93
CA ARG A 113 23.69 9.28 38.21
C ARG A 113 24.95 10.14 38.18
N GLU A 114 24.87 11.29 38.81
CA GLU A 114 25.98 12.21 38.99
C GLU A 114 26.95 11.67 40.07
N PRO A 115 28.25 11.45 39.77
CA PRO A 115 29.17 10.74 40.66
C PRO A 115 29.38 11.34 42.06
N SER A 116 29.12 12.64 42.22
CA SER A 116 29.35 13.38 43.47
C SER A 116 28.09 13.62 44.32
N SER A 117 26.89 13.43 43.76
CA SER A 117 25.61 13.74 44.43
C SER A 117 24.63 12.57 44.45
N GLY A 118 24.79 11.58 43.56
CA GLY A 118 23.85 10.48 43.38
C GLY A 118 22.54 10.86 42.68
N LEU A 119 22.35 12.13 42.33
CA LEU A 119 21.17 12.61 41.62
C LEU A 119 21.11 12.06 40.19
N LEU A 120 19.89 11.78 39.73
CA LEU A 120 19.62 11.39 38.34
C LEU A 120 19.76 12.62 37.43
N ARG A 121 20.51 12.47 36.32
CA ARG A 121 20.67 13.52 35.29
C ARG A 121 19.69 13.37 34.14
N GLY A 122 19.29 12.14 33.83
CA GLY A 122 18.43 11.81 32.71
C GLY A 122 18.42 10.32 32.41
N GLU A 123 17.55 9.95 31.48
CA GLU A 123 17.40 8.59 30.98
C GLU A 123 17.82 8.50 29.51
N ILE A 124 18.37 7.34 29.16
CA ILE A 124 18.44 6.85 27.79
C ILE A 124 17.09 6.21 27.48
N VAL A 125 16.37 6.79 26.54
CA VAL A 125 15.02 6.36 26.15
C VAL A 125 14.96 5.94 24.68
N VAL A 126 14.03 5.06 24.33
CA VAL A 126 13.72 4.72 22.93
C VAL A 126 12.25 4.93 22.59
N ARG A 127 11.99 5.20 21.31
CA ARG A 127 10.64 5.34 20.77
C ARG A 127 9.83 4.03 20.87
N GLN A 128 8.50 4.17 20.86
CA GLN A 128 7.60 3.03 20.68
C GLN A 128 7.82 2.31 19.34
N GLY A 129 7.36 1.06 19.25
CA GLY A 129 7.52 0.20 18.07
C GLY A 129 8.93 -0.36 17.85
N MET A 130 9.95 0.02 18.65
CA MET A 130 11.28 -0.59 18.55
C MET A 130 11.23 -2.07 18.95
N ASN A 131 11.76 -2.95 18.10
CA ASN A 131 11.88 -4.39 18.31
C ASN A 131 12.50 -4.74 19.69
N SER A 132 11.92 -5.70 20.39
CA SER A 132 12.30 -6.08 21.76
C SER A 132 13.72 -6.64 21.89
N VAL A 133 14.21 -7.38 20.88
CA VAL A 133 15.58 -7.92 20.86
C VAL A 133 16.58 -6.79 20.72
N LEU A 134 16.36 -5.87 19.76
CA LEU A 134 17.23 -4.70 19.57
C LEU A 134 17.21 -3.77 20.80
N ARG A 135 16.04 -3.57 21.41
CA ARG A 135 15.87 -2.82 22.66
C ARG A 135 16.71 -3.42 23.80
N GLN A 136 16.71 -4.74 23.94
CA GLN A 136 17.50 -5.44 24.95
C GLN A 136 19.01 -5.39 24.63
N GLN A 137 19.42 -5.54 23.36
CA GLN A 137 20.81 -5.38 22.94
C GLN A 137 21.35 -3.97 23.24
N LEU A 138 20.58 -2.93 22.94
CA LEU A 138 20.89 -1.55 23.28
C LEU A 138 21.04 -1.35 24.80
N ARG A 139 20.08 -1.84 25.60
CA ARG A 139 20.15 -1.82 27.06
C ARG A 139 21.42 -2.49 27.58
N THR A 140 21.75 -3.68 27.09
CA THR A 140 23.00 -4.37 27.45
C THR A 140 24.24 -3.55 27.09
N ALA A 141 24.31 -3.01 25.86
CA ALA A 141 25.46 -2.26 25.37
C ALA A 141 25.76 -0.98 26.17
N PHE A 142 24.74 -0.30 26.70
CA PHE A 142 24.91 0.84 27.61
C PHE A 142 25.35 0.40 29.01
N LEU A 143 24.71 -0.61 29.60
CA LEU A 143 25.06 -1.08 30.95
C LEU A 143 26.48 -1.65 31.02
N SER A 144 26.94 -2.37 29.99
CA SER A 144 28.30 -2.92 29.89
C SER A 144 29.37 -1.90 29.48
N MET A 145 29.06 -0.59 29.32
CA MET A 145 30.08 0.42 29.00
C MET A 145 31.21 0.50 30.03
N HIS A 146 30.94 0.12 31.28
CA HIS A 146 31.95 0.10 32.33
C HIS A 146 32.87 -1.14 32.29
N GLU A 147 32.57 -2.13 31.44
CA GLU A 147 33.28 -3.41 31.36
C GLU A 147 34.40 -3.42 30.29
N ASN A 148 34.52 -2.36 29.49
CA ASN A 148 35.57 -2.24 28.47
C ASN A 148 36.21 -0.84 28.42
N SER A 149 37.51 -0.81 28.11
CA SER A 149 38.33 0.40 28.15
C SER A 149 38.03 1.45 27.09
N THR A 150 37.09 1.20 26.16
CA THR A 150 36.54 2.25 25.28
C THR A 150 35.32 2.89 25.94
N GLY A 151 34.40 2.09 26.49
CA GLY A 151 33.26 2.60 27.25
C GLY A 151 33.68 3.38 28.50
N GLU A 152 34.68 2.94 29.27
CA GLU A 152 35.24 3.69 30.42
C GLU A 152 35.71 5.11 30.03
N ARG A 153 36.34 5.25 28.86
CA ARG A 153 36.79 6.55 28.32
C ARG A 153 35.64 7.44 27.88
N LEU A 154 34.51 6.87 27.46
CA LEU A 154 33.30 7.63 27.12
C LEU A 154 32.52 8.03 28.38
N LEU A 155 32.35 7.11 29.33
CA LEU A 155 31.73 7.38 30.63
C LEU A 155 32.41 8.55 31.35
N SER A 156 33.73 8.55 31.41
CA SER A 156 34.52 9.64 31.99
C SER A 156 34.40 10.97 31.22
N LYS A 157 34.28 10.97 29.88
CA LYS A 157 33.96 12.18 29.10
C LYS A 157 32.55 12.72 29.38
N LEU A 158 31.59 11.84 29.67
CA LEU A 158 30.21 12.18 30.03
C LEU A 158 30.05 12.57 31.52
N GLY A 159 31.12 12.47 32.31
CA GLY A 159 31.10 12.80 33.74
C GLY A 159 30.29 11.81 34.57
N THR A 160 30.25 10.54 34.20
CA THR A 160 29.64 9.44 34.97
C THR A 160 30.60 8.24 35.05
N SER A 161 30.35 7.28 35.95
CA SER A 161 31.21 6.10 36.14
C SER A 161 30.64 4.82 35.55
N HIS A 162 29.31 4.72 35.42
CA HIS A 162 28.58 3.61 34.83
C HIS A 162 27.13 4.04 34.57
N PHE A 163 26.48 3.37 33.63
CA PHE A 163 25.01 3.40 33.52
C PHE A 163 24.40 2.40 34.49
N VAL A 164 23.25 2.72 35.07
CA VAL A 164 22.47 1.77 35.89
C VAL A 164 21.20 1.37 35.14
N PRO A 165 20.65 0.15 35.40
CA PRO A 165 19.32 -0.20 34.91
C PRO A 165 18.31 0.85 35.40
N PRO A 166 17.33 1.25 34.58
CA PRO A 166 16.30 2.17 35.04
C PRO A 166 15.55 1.50 36.20
N ALA A 167 15.22 2.29 37.21
CA ALA A 167 14.29 1.88 38.24
C ALA A 167 12.98 1.44 37.56
N LEU A 168 12.58 0.19 37.77
CA LEU A 168 11.23 -0.27 37.44
C LEU A 168 10.26 0.72 38.11
N TRP A 169 9.49 1.47 37.31
CA TRP A 169 8.80 2.71 37.66
C TRP A 169 8.35 2.71 39.13
N GLN A 170 9.20 3.23 40.02
CA GLN A 170 8.95 3.15 41.44
C GLN A 170 7.92 4.22 41.80
N THR A 171 6.84 3.80 42.46
CA THR A 171 5.97 4.73 43.18
C THR A 171 6.85 5.62 44.08
N PRO A 172 6.65 6.95 44.07
CA PRO A 172 7.57 7.87 44.71
C PRO A 172 7.45 7.80 46.23
N ALA A 173 8.26 6.92 46.86
CA ALA A 173 8.24 6.66 48.29
C ALA A 173 8.23 7.95 49.13
N TRP A 174 7.10 8.19 49.79
CA TRP A 174 6.76 9.45 50.45
C TRP A 174 7.75 9.81 51.57
N LYS A 175 8.61 10.81 51.32
CA LYS A 175 9.42 11.46 52.36
C LYS A 175 8.74 12.75 52.80
N GLY A 176 8.01 12.66 53.91
CA GLY A 176 7.15 13.73 54.42
C GLY A 176 7.86 15.07 54.62
N ILE A 177 7.22 16.13 54.11
CA ILE A 177 7.61 17.52 54.33
C ILE A 177 7.11 17.97 55.72
N ALA A 178 8.00 18.56 56.52
CA ALA A 178 7.63 19.13 57.82
C ALA A 178 6.79 20.42 57.65
N ALA A 179 5.69 20.52 58.39
CA ALA A 179 4.73 21.61 58.26
C ALA A 179 5.25 22.97 58.80
N PRO A 180 5.05 24.08 58.08
CA PRO A 180 5.13 25.43 58.65
C PRO A 180 3.93 25.71 59.57
N GLN A 181 4.18 26.29 60.76
CA GLN A 181 3.11 26.78 61.65
C GLN A 181 2.57 28.16 61.22
N PRO A 182 1.31 28.49 61.56
CA PRO A 182 0.68 29.77 61.20
C PRO A 182 1.07 30.92 62.14
N ALA A 183 1.03 32.15 61.61
CA ALA A 183 1.04 33.40 62.38
C ALA A 183 0.13 34.48 61.72
N PRO A 184 -0.43 35.46 62.47
CA PRO A 184 -1.64 36.17 62.04
C PRO A 184 -1.47 37.66 61.70
N GLY A 185 -2.44 38.26 60.98
CA GLY A 185 -2.69 39.70 61.00
C GLY A 185 -3.43 40.30 59.79
N SER A 186 -4.57 40.96 60.02
CA SER A 186 -5.21 41.92 59.10
C SER A 186 -4.99 43.35 59.60
N PRO A 187 -4.86 44.36 58.71
CA PRO A 187 -5.97 45.31 58.47
C PRO A 187 -6.15 45.66 56.95
N VAL A 188 -7.35 45.71 56.35
CA VAL A 188 -8.47 46.70 56.43
C VAL A 188 -8.38 47.91 55.44
N HIS A 189 -9.16 47.82 54.34
CA HIS A 189 -9.88 48.89 53.59
C HIS A 189 -9.13 50.09 52.93
N PRO A 190 -9.80 50.94 52.07
CA PRO A 190 -11.18 50.90 51.52
C PRO A 190 -11.31 51.05 49.97
N GLU A 191 -12.56 50.95 49.44
CA GLU A 191 -13.13 51.58 48.21
C GLU A 191 -12.45 51.31 46.83
N GLU A 192 -13.08 51.32 45.63
CA GLU A 192 -14.47 51.33 45.12
C GLU A 192 -14.44 50.58 43.74
N GLY A 193 -15.50 50.32 42.95
CA GLY A 193 -16.94 50.62 43.03
C GLY A 193 -17.68 50.22 41.71
N ASN A 194 -19.01 50.16 41.73
CA ASN A 194 -19.97 49.99 40.61
C ASN A 194 -19.88 48.79 39.63
N ALA A 195 -21.02 48.10 39.47
CA ALA A 195 -21.47 47.53 38.19
C ALA A 195 -22.24 48.59 37.37
N PRO A 196 -22.47 48.39 36.07
CA PRO A 196 -23.75 47.77 35.66
C PRO A 196 -23.59 46.79 34.48
N GLY A 197 -24.70 46.27 33.93
CA GLY A 197 -24.70 45.40 32.75
C GLY A 197 -25.76 45.80 31.70
N LEU A 198 -26.26 44.79 30.97
CA LEU A 198 -27.40 44.80 30.02
C LEU A 198 -27.17 45.33 28.58
N VAL A 199 -28.06 44.83 27.71
CA VAL A 199 -28.38 45.19 26.30
C VAL A 199 -27.46 44.64 25.19
N ALA A 200 -28.10 44.25 24.08
CA ALA A 200 -27.53 43.71 22.85
C ALA A 200 -27.16 44.80 21.82
N ALA A 201 -26.59 44.40 20.68
CA ALA A 201 -26.27 45.31 19.56
C ALA A 201 -26.62 44.71 18.18
N THR A 202 -26.98 45.59 17.25
CA THR A 202 -27.20 45.33 15.82
C THR A 202 -26.37 46.34 15.00
N GLU A 203 -26.07 46.06 13.72
CA GLU A 203 -25.97 47.00 12.57
C GLU A 203 -25.42 48.45 12.76
N THR A 204 -24.51 49.03 11.95
CA THR A 204 -23.88 48.69 10.64
C THR A 204 -22.66 49.62 10.38
N GLN A 205 -21.97 49.47 9.21
CA GLN A 205 -21.34 50.56 8.39
C GLN A 205 -19.97 51.16 8.86
N ILE A 206 -19.06 51.74 8.02
CA ILE A 206 -18.97 52.02 6.56
C ILE A 206 -17.48 51.96 6.06
N GLN A 207 -17.26 51.89 4.72
CA GLN A 207 -16.14 52.49 3.92
C GLN A 207 -14.73 51.83 3.96
N ALA A 208 -13.83 51.99 2.96
CA ALA A 208 -13.78 52.88 1.77
C ALA A 208 -13.11 52.26 0.51
N ALA A 209 -13.06 53.01 -0.61
CA ALA A 209 -12.24 52.81 -1.84
C ALA A 209 -11.74 54.19 -2.35
N PRO A 210 -10.73 54.35 -3.26
CA PRO A 210 -10.98 54.18 -4.73
C PRO A 210 -9.75 53.90 -5.67
N GLY A 211 -10.03 53.60 -6.96
CA GLY A 211 -9.11 53.78 -8.12
C GLY A 211 -8.17 52.62 -8.49
N THR A 212 -7.76 52.35 -9.75
CA THR A 212 -8.02 53.03 -11.05
C THR A 212 -7.90 51.99 -12.21
N THR A 213 -8.44 52.28 -13.41
CA THR A 213 -8.70 51.32 -14.51
C THR A 213 -7.92 51.55 -15.82
N ALA A 214 -7.73 50.47 -16.61
CA ALA A 214 -7.55 50.33 -18.10
C ALA A 214 -6.69 49.07 -18.40
N LYS A 215 -6.84 48.26 -19.46
CA LYS A 215 -7.77 48.12 -20.62
C LYS A 215 -7.64 46.64 -21.12
N ALA A 216 -8.29 46.07 -22.16
CA ALA A 216 -8.98 46.65 -23.32
C ALA A 216 -10.38 46.03 -23.66
N GLN A 217 -10.53 45.21 -24.73
CA GLN A 217 -11.67 45.37 -25.64
C GLN A 217 -12.04 44.11 -26.49
N VAL A 218 -13.23 44.08 -27.13
CA VAL A 218 -13.97 42.86 -27.54
C VAL A 218 -14.59 42.93 -28.96
N SER A 219 -14.81 41.76 -29.60
CA SER A 219 -15.81 41.46 -30.68
C SER A 219 -15.54 41.95 -32.13
N PRO A 220 -16.29 41.48 -33.18
CA PRO A 220 -16.48 40.07 -33.64
C PRO A 220 -16.52 39.94 -35.21
N GLU A 221 -16.84 38.75 -35.78
CA GLU A 221 -17.80 38.51 -36.92
C GLU A 221 -17.79 37.03 -37.43
N THR A 222 -18.55 36.71 -38.49
CA THR A 222 -19.24 35.41 -38.73
C THR A 222 -19.07 34.79 -40.16
N PRO A 223 -19.55 33.56 -40.47
CA PRO A 223 -19.14 32.73 -41.65
C PRO A 223 -20.08 32.87 -42.89
N PRO A 224 -19.81 32.22 -44.05
CA PRO A 224 -20.27 30.83 -44.37
C PRO A 224 -19.28 30.06 -45.32
N PRO A 225 -19.60 28.96 -46.05
CA PRO A 225 -20.81 28.11 -46.10
C PRO A 225 -20.56 26.57 -45.92
N VAL A 226 -21.54 25.75 -46.30
CA VAL A 226 -21.64 24.28 -46.17
C VAL A 226 -21.62 23.61 -47.55
N ASP A 227 -21.09 22.39 -47.66
CA ASP A 227 -21.41 21.40 -48.72
C ASP A 227 -21.32 19.95 -48.16
N VAL A 228 -22.23 19.05 -48.61
CA VAL A 228 -22.42 17.65 -48.16
C VAL A 228 -23.28 16.91 -49.21
N PRO A 229 -23.12 15.59 -49.51
CA PRO A 229 -21.94 14.71 -49.58
C PRO A 229 -21.80 13.97 -50.94
N GLU A 230 -20.73 13.17 -51.16
CA GLU A 230 -20.83 11.99 -52.07
C GLU A 230 -19.87 10.84 -51.70
N ALA A 231 -20.44 9.64 -51.57
CA ALA A 231 -19.91 8.25 -51.58
C ALA A 231 -18.45 7.88 -51.19
N LEU A 232 -18.35 7.10 -50.10
CA LEU A 232 -17.75 5.74 -50.01
C LEU A 232 -16.37 5.44 -50.64
N SER A 233 -15.30 5.48 -49.83
CA SER A 233 -14.28 4.42 -49.71
C SER A 233 -13.31 4.68 -48.53
N GLU A 234 -12.58 3.65 -48.11
CA GLU A 234 -11.29 3.71 -47.36
C GLU A 234 -11.20 4.54 -46.07
N GLN A 235 -11.50 3.91 -44.91
CA GLN A 235 -10.90 4.28 -43.62
C GLN A 235 -10.49 3.04 -42.77
N ALA A 236 -9.57 2.23 -43.31
CA ALA A 236 -8.81 1.27 -42.51
C ALA A 236 -7.63 1.98 -41.81
N VAL A 237 -7.93 2.83 -40.82
CA VAL A 237 -6.90 3.66 -40.15
C VAL A 237 -5.90 2.80 -39.38
N SER A 238 -4.62 2.96 -39.71
CA SER A 238 -3.50 2.24 -39.10
C SER A 238 -3.28 2.65 -37.64
N GLN A 239 -3.94 1.94 -36.72
CA GLN A 239 -3.53 1.96 -35.33
C GLN A 239 -2.08 1.45 -35.23
N PRO A 240 -1.27 1.92 -34.27
CA PRO A 240 0.09 1.41 -34.11
C PRO A 240 0.06 -0.09 -33.89
N GLN A 241 0.88 -0.82 -34.63
CA GLN A 241 1.26 -2.18 -34.26
C GLN A 241 1.92 -2.12 -32.88
N GLU A 242 1.15 -2.37 -31.82
CA GLU A 242 1.75 -3.01 -30.66
C GLU A 242 2.16 -4.40 -31.12
N ASP A 243 3.47 -4.71 -31.05
CA ASP A 243 3.96 -6.08 -31.19
C ASP A 243 3.02 -6.99 -30.37
N PRO A 244 2.37 -8.01 -30.97
CA PRO A 244 1.57 -8.95 -30.21
C PRO A 244 2.53 -9.67 -29.26
N SER A 245 2.59 -9.16 -28.03
CA SER A 245 3.59 -9.56 -27.04
C SER A 245 3.50 -11.06 -26.90
N PRO A 246 4.52 -11.83 -27.34
CA PRO A 246 4.40 -13.27 -27.47
C PRO A 246 4.04 -13.80 -26.09
N VAL A 247 2.89 -14.49 -26.00
CA VAL A 247 2.27 -14.86 -24.72
C VAL A 247 3.29 -15.62 -23.91
N GLN A 248 3.95 -14.90 -23.00
CA GLN A 248 5.12 -15.46 -22.33
C GLN A 248 4.59 -16.62 -21.49
N PRO A 249 5.17 -17.83 -21.60
CA PRO A 249 4.83 -18.89 -20.67
C PRO A 249 5.10 -18.33 -19.29
N VAL A 250 4.05 -18.20 -18.47
CA VAL A 250 4.15 -17.55 -17.16
C VAL A 250 5.21 -18.32 -16.38
N ASN A 251 6.39 -17.72 -16.26
CA ASN A 251 7.55 -18.38 -15.72
C ASN A 251 7.40 -18.38 -14.20
N VAL A 252 6.60 -19.34 -13.72
CA VAL A 252 6.43 -19.62 -12.30
C VAL A 252 7.77 -20.14 -11.80
N GLU A 253 8.64 -19.22 -11.39
CA GLU A 253 9.66 -19.53 -10.40
C GLU A 253 8.93 -19.89 -9.12
N GLU A 254 8.58 -21.17 -9.01
CA GLU A 254 8.17 -21.76 -7.75
C GLU A 254 9.31 -21.55 -6.76
N THR A 255 9.13 -20.61 -5.84
CA THR A 255 9.81 -20.66 -4.56
C THR A 255 9.30 -21.89 -3.84
N LEU A 256 9.89 -23.05 -4.18
CA LEU A 256 9.68 -24.34 -3.54
C LEU A 256 10.14 -24.26 -2.09
N SER A 257 9.30 -23.67 -1.25
CA SER A 257 9.28 -23.91 0.19
C SER A 257 8.99 -25.39 0.38
N SER A 258 10.08 -26.16 0.49
CA SER A 258 10.03 -27.60 0.75
C SER A 258 9.04 -27.86 1.89
N PRO A 259 8.14 -28.86 1.75
CA PRO A 259 7.22 -29.18 2.83
C PRO A 259 8.04 -29.49 4.08
N VAL A 260 7.80 -28.73 5.15
CA VAL A 260 8.34 -29.06 6.46
C VAL A 260 7.70 -30.37 6.84
N VAL A 261 8.46 -31.46 6.70
CA VAL A 261 8.06 -32.78 7.19
C VAL A 261 7.99 -32.66 8.70
N GLU A 262 6.77 -32.48 9.20
CA GLU A 262 6.47 -32.42 10.62
C GLU A 262 6.74 -33.81 11.20
N ASN A 263 7.96 -33.98 11.71
CA ASN A 263 8.36 -35.18 12.41
C ASN A 263 7.44 -35.36 13.62
N GLU A 264 6.60 -36.39 13.59
CA GLU A 264 5.76 -36.83 14.70
C GLU A 264 6.62 -37.18 15.93
N ARG A 265 7.01 -36.17 16.69
CA ARG A 265 7.62 -36.34 18.00
C ARG A 265 6.52 -36.70 18.98
N THR A 266 6.30 -38.00 19.10
CA THR A 266 5.44 -38.62 20.12
C THR A 266 5.58 -37.87 21.45
N PRO A 267 4.51 -37.27 21.99
CA PRO A 267 4.60 -36.53 23.24
C PRO A 267 4.91 -37.52 24.37
N SER A 268 6.18 -37.54 24.80
CA SER A 268 6.63 -38.42 25.88
C SER A 268 5.94 -38.01 27.18
N ALA A 269 5.11 -38.91 27.72
CA ALA A 269 4.19 -38.62 28.81
C ALA A 269 4.89 -38.50 30.18
N THR A 270 5.65 -37.42 30.38
CA THR A 270 6.10 -36.98 31.70
C THR A 270 4.91 -36.35 32.43
N THR A 271 4.29 -37.11 33.34
CA THR A 271 3.15 -36.62 34.14
C THR A 271 3.59 -35.65 35.23
N SER A 272 3.92 -34.41 34.86
CA SER A 272 3.93 -33.28 35.79
C SER A 272 2.49 -32.87 36.09
N LYS A 273 1.98 -33.26 37.26
CA LYS A 273 0.76 -32.65 37.82
C LYS A 273 1.08 -31.21 38.21
N GLU A 274 0.88 -30.27 37.29
CA GLU A 274 0.68 -28.89 37.68
C GLU A 274 -0.66 -28.81 38.42
N ILE A 275 -0.58 -28.70 39.74
CA ILE A 275 -1.71 -28.29 40.56
C ILE A 275 -1.88 -26.81 40.26
N ASN A 276 -3.02 -26.44 39.69
CA ASN A 276 -3.34 -25.05 39.38
C ASN A 276 -3.52 -24.26 40.70
N GLN A 277 -2.41 -23.71 41.19
CA GLN A 277 -2.36 -22.82 42.34
C GLN A 277 -2.51 -21.39 41.80
N LYS A 278 -3.60 -20.71 42.17
CA LYS A 278 -3.70 -19.24 42.03
C LYS A 278 -2.44 -18.58 42.57
N ALA A 279 -1.98 -17.51 41.94
CA ALA A 279 -0.88 -16.72 42.48
C ALA A 279 -1.25 -16.22 43.90
N PRO A 280 -0.28 -16.18 44.83
CA PRO A 280 -0.50 -15.63 46.15
C PRO A 280 -0.94 -14.16 46.03
N ILE A 281 -1.95 -13.80 46.80
CA ILE A 281 -2.43 -12.41 46.87
C ILE A 281 -1.40 -11.59 47.62
N SER A 282 -0.93 -10.50 47.01
CA SER A 282 -0.09 -9.51 47.66
C SER A 282 -0.95 -8.32 48.07
N LEU A 283 -0.82 -7.87 49.32
CA LEU A 283 -1.42 -6.65 49.83
C LEU A 283 -0.35 -5.87 50.60
N ASP A 284 0.08 -4.75 50.03
CA ASP A 284 1.12 -3.86 50.56
C ASP A 284 0.50 -2.49 50.88
N ALA A 285 0.91 -1.85 51.98
CA ALA A 285 0.36 -0.58 52.48
C ALA A 285 1.19 -0.03 53.67
N ASP A 286 1.14 1.29 53.91
CA ASP A 286 1.70 1.91 55.12
C ASP A 286 1.04 1.40 56.42
N TYR A 287 -0.27 1.11 56.36
CA TYR A 287 -1.07 0.59 57.46
C TYR A 287 -1.95 -0.57 56.99
N LEU A 288 -1.95 -1.67 57.75
CA LEU A 288 -2.78 -2.84 57.51
C LEU A 288 -3.38 -3.35 58.82
N ALA A 289 -4.71 -3.48 58.87
CA ALA A 289 -5.45 -4.10 59.95
C ALA A 289 -6.27 -5.28 59.42
N TYR A 290 -6.42 -6.34 60.22
CA TYR A 290 -7.20 -7.53 59.89
C TYR A 290 -8.32 -7.72 60.92
N ASN A 291 -9.57 -7.78 60.46
CA ASN A 291 -10.75 -8.08 61.27
C ASN A 291 -11.10 -9.57 61.16
N ALA A 292 -10.82 -10.32 62.22
CA ALA A 292 -11.09 -11.76 62.28
C ALA A 292 -12.58 -12.14 62.44
N GLU A 293 -13.48 -11.19 62.71
CA GLU A 293 -14.94 -11.45 62.75
C GLU A 293 -15.58 -11.33 61.36
N GLU A 294 -15.00 -10.52 60.47
CA GLU A 294 -15.50 -10.26 59.11
C GLU A 294 -14.64 -10.90 58.00
N ASP A 295 -13.48 -11.49 58.35
CA ASP A 295 -12.45 -11.97 57.42
C ASP A 295 -12.04 -10.89 56.39
N SER A 296 -11.82 -9.67 56.90
CA SER A 296 -11.54 -8.47 56.12
C SER A 296 -10.23 -7.78 56.51
N TYR A 297 -9.61 -7.15 55.52
CA TYR A 297 -8.36 -6.40 55.64
C TYR A 297 -8.63 -4.93 55.30
N GLU A 298 -8.37 -4.02 56.25
CA GLU A 298 -8.40 -2.58 56.05
C GLU A 298 -6.96 -2.10 55.83
N ALA A 299 -6.66 -1.63 54.63
CA ALA A 299 -5.34 -1.19 54.19
C ALA A 299 -5.35 0.30 53.81
N LYS A 300 -4.34 1.07 54.21
CA LYS A 300 -4.26 2.53 54.01
C LYS A 300 -2.84 3.03 53.75
N GLY A 301 -2.72 4.04 52.89
CA GLY A 301 -1.46 4.67 52.47
C GLY A 301 -0.74 3.85 51.41
N ASP A 302 -0.61 4.43 50.20
CA ASP A 302 0.01 3.85 48.99
C ASP A 302 -0.32 2.35 48.77
N VAL A 303 -1.60 1.99 48.92
CA VAL A 303 -2.06 0.60 48.97
C VAL A 303 -1.91 -0.07 47.60
N ILE A 304 -1.39 -1.29 47.57
CA ILE A 304 -1.31 -2.15 46.38
C ILE A 304 -1.87 -3.54 46.70
N LEU A 305 -2.99 -3.91 46.07
CA LEU A 305 -3.57 -5.25 46.08
C LEU A 305 -3.34 -5.92 44.71
N SER A 306 -2.68 -7.07 44.65
CA SER A 306 -2.42 -7.77 43.37
C SER A 306 -2.55 -9.29 43.44
N GLN A 307 -3.06 -9.88 42.35
CA GLN A 307 -3.20 -11.32 42.13
C GLN A 307 -3.27 -11.63 40.62
N ASP A 308 -2.63 -12.72 40.18
CA ASP A 308 -2.79 -13.34 38.84
C ASP A 308 -2.63 -12.37 37.63
N GLY A 309 -1.92 -11.26 37.81
CA GLY A 309 -1.71 -10.22 36.78
C GLY A 309 -2.63 -9.01 36.88
N VAL A 310 -3.59 -9.02 37.80
CA VAL A 310 -4.40 -7.85 38.20
C VAL A 310 -3.67 -7.07 39.30
N GLU A 311 -3.66 -5.75 39.19
CA GLU A 311 -3.09 -4.84 40.18
C GLU A 311 -4.05 -3.67 40.47
N LEU A 312 -4.44 -3.50 41.73
CA LEU A 312 -5.34 -2.44 42.22
C LEU A 312 -4.60 -1.55 43.23
N ARG A 313 -4.58 -0.24 42.96
CA ARG A 313 -3.93 0.80 43.77
C ARG A 313 -4.95 1.82 44.25
N ALA A 314 -4.84 2.28 45.50
CA ALA A 314 -5.67 3.34 46.06
C ALA A 314 -5.08 3.91 47.38
N GLU A 315 -5.67 4.99 47.89
CA GLU A 315 -5.35 5.57 49.21
C GLU A 315 -5.88 4.71 50.37
N GLU A 316 -7.09 4.15 50.22
CA GLU A 316 -7.68 3.16 51.14
C GLU A 316 -8.26 1.97 50.35
N ILE A 317 -8.04 0.74 50.83
CA ILE A 317 -8.72 -0.47 50.35
C ILE A 317 -9.27 -1.27 51.54
N LEU A 318 -10.55 -1.63 51.48
CA LEU A 318 -11.15 -2.69 52.30
C LEU A 318 -11.30 -3.94 51.43
N TRP A 319 -10.60 -5.02 51.78
CA TRP A 319 -10.62 -6.29 51.04
C TRP A 319 -11.13 -7.44 51.90
N GLN A 320 -12.14 -8.16 51.43
CA GLN A 320 -12.80 -9.24 52.15
C GLN A 320 -12.33 -10.60 51.62
N ALA A 321 -11.51 -11.31 52.39
CA ALA A 321 -10.78 -12.48 51.90
C ALA A 321 -11.71 -13.67 51.57
N ALA A 322 -12.78 -13.88 52.35
CA ALA A 322 -13.77 -14.94 52.12
C ALA A 322 -14.50 -14.83 50.76
N THR A 323 -14.83 -13.62 50.30
CA THR A 323 -15.61 -13.38 49.07
C THR A 323 -14.76 -12.85 47.91
N GLN A 324 -13.55 -12.36 48.21
CA GLN A 324 -12.60 -11.74 47.29
C GLN A 324 -13.02 -10.35 46.78
N ASP A 325 -14.00 -9.71 47.44
CA ASP A 325 -14.44 -8.34 47.14
C ASP A 325 -13.44 -7.31 47.69
N ALA A 326 -13.04 -6.36 46.85
CA ALA A 326 -12.26 -5.18 47.22
C ALA A 326 -13.08 -3.90 46.98
N ALA A 327 -13.17 -3.05 48.00
CA ALA A 327 -13.69 -1.69 47.90
C ALA A 327 -12.52 -0.70 48.07
N ALA A 328 -12.23 0.07 47.03
CA ALA A 328 -11.11 1.01 46.96
C ALA A 328 -11.61 2.46 46.84
N GLN A 329 -10.92 3.39 47.52
CA GLN A 329 -11.26 4.82 47.51
C GLN A 329 -9.99 5.68 47.50
N GLY A 330 -10.06 6.82 46.79
CA GLY A 330 -8.99 7.80 46.69
C GLY A 330 -7.95 7.39 45.66
N SER A 331 -7.81 8.21 44.62
CA SER A 331 -6.79 8.06 43.56
C SER A 331 -6.70 6.64 42.96
N VAL A 332 -7.84 5.99 42.71
CA VAL A 332 -7.88 4.57 42.36
C VAL A 332 -7.33 4.33 40.96
N GLN A 333 -6.44 3.34 40.84
CA GLN A 333 -5.96 2.78 39.57
C GLN A 333 -6.05 1.25 39.62
N LEU A 334 -6.79 0.64 38.69
CA LEU A 334 -6.84 -0.81 38.45
C LEU A 334 -6.21 -1.11 37.09
N ILE A 335 -5.35 -2.12 37.05
CA ILE A 335 -4.79 -2.70 35.82
C ILE A 335 -5.29 -4.15 35.75
N ASP A 336 -6.05 -4.48 34.70
CA ASP A 336 -6.64 -5.80 34.46
C ASP A 336 -6.49 -6.16 32.97
N ALA A 337 -5.84 -7.28 32.66
CA ALA A 337 -5.58 -7.77 31.30
C ALA A 337 -4.97 -6.73 30.32
N GLY A 338 -4.22 -5.74 30.83
CA GLY A 338 -3.63 -4.65 30.03
C GLY A 338 -4.57 -3.46 29.78
N THR A 339 -5.80 -3.50 30.29
CA THR A 339 -6.69 -2.34 30.39
C THR A 339 -6.37 -1.57 31.68
N GLU A 340 -6.26 -0.25 31.58
CA GLU A 340 -6.08 0.65 32.72
C GLU A 340 -7.42 1.31 33.08
N VAL A 341 -7.79 1.31 34.35
CA VAL A 341 -9.03 1.91 34.87
C VAL A 341 -8.71 2.84 36.02
N TYR A 342 -9.19 4.08 35.96
CA TYR A 342 -8.96 5.14 36.93
C TYR A 342 -10.29 5.65 37.51
N GLY A 343 -10.31 6.08 38.77
CA GLY A 343 -11.50 6.70 39.37
C GLY A 343 -11.36 7.08 40.84
N GLU A 344 -12.43 7.62 41.42
CA GLU A 344 -12.47 8.06 42.84
C GLU A 344 -12.94 6.94 43.79
N ARG A 345 -13.84 6.07 43.33
CA ARG A 345 -14.33 4.88 44.07
C ARG A 345 -14.54 3.70 43.14
N LEU A 346 -14.09 2.52 43.58
CA LEU A 346 -14.17 1.28 42.84
C LEU A 346 -14.59 0.13 43.76
N GLN A 347 -15.43 -0.76 43.26
CA GLN A 347 -15.76 -2.04 43.87
C GLN A 347 -15.44 -3.14 42.86
N TYR A 348 -14.61 -4.11 43.22
CA TYR A 348 -14.13 -5.14 42.29
C TYR A 348 -13.89 -6.47 43.00
N ASN A 349 -14.37 -7.56 42.41
CA ASN A 349 -14.17 -8.90 42.94
C ASN A 349 -12.96 -9.56 42.27
N MET A 350 -11.89 -9.78 43.03
CA MET A 350 -10.62 -10.32 42.55
C MET A 350 -10.73 -11.77 42.00
N ALA A 351 -11.83 -12.48 42.27
CA ALA A 351 -12.03 -13.86 41.81
C ALA A 351 -12.92 -14.01 40.57
N THR A 352 -13.89 -13.11 40.36
CA THR A 352 -14.74 -13.10 39.15
C THR A 352 -14.28 -12.08 38.11
N GLY A 353 -13.49 -11.09 38.52
CA GLY A 353 -13.11 -9.95 37.69
C GLY A 353 -14.26 -8.97 37.41
N GLN A 354 -15.40 -9.09 38.11
CA GLN A 354 -16.54 -8.19 38.01
C GLN A 354 -16.31 -6.95 38.89
N GLY A 355 -16.93 -5.82 38.52
CA GLY A 355 -16.84 -4.61 39.35
C GLY A 355 -17.56 -3.41 38.80
N GLN A 356 -17.52 -2.31 39.55
CA GLN A 356 -17.98 -0.99 39.15
C GLN A 356 -17.02 0.10 39.61
N VAL A 357 -16.84 1.15 38.80
CA VAL A 357 -16.10 2.38 39.16
C VAL A 357 -17.00 3.59 38.90
N ARG A 358 -16.90 4.60 39.78
CA ARG A 358 -17.61 5.88 39.64
C ARG A 358 -16.67 7.01 39.25
N ASP A 359 -17.22 7.93 38.45
CA ASP A 359 -16.50 9.09 37.89
C ASP A 359 -15.20 8.64 37.17
N GLY A 360 -15.30 7.53 36.45
CA GLY A 360 -14.16 6.73 36.03
C GLY A 360 -13.70 6.99 34.60
N ARG A 361 -12.45 6.60 34.33
CA ARG A 361 -11.81 6.61 33.01
C ARG A 361 -11.19 5.24 32.74
N VAL A 362 -11.47 4.66 31.58
CA VAL A 362 -10.81 3.46 31.06
C VAL A 362 -9.91 3.85 29.90
N PHE A 363 -8.71 3.30 29.86
CA PHE A 363 -7.78 3.41 28.74
C PHE A 363 -7.33 2.01 28.30
N ILE A 364 -7.43 1.74 27.00
CA ILE A 364 -6.96 0.50 26.36
C ILE A 364 -5.78 0.89 25.45
N PRO A 365 -4.52 0.61 25.86
CA PRO A 365 -3.35 1.08 25.13
C PRO A 365 -3.16 0.50 23.72
N GLU A 366 -3.75 -0.66 23.42
CA GLU A 366 -3.59 -1.34 22.12
C GLU A 366 -4.31 -0.60 20.98
N ASP A 367 -5.56 -0.19 21.20
CA ASP A 367 -6.36 0.60 20.24
C ASP A 367 -6.25 2.12 20.44
N ASN A 368 -5.44 2.57 21.41
CA ASN A 368 -5.45 3.94 21.95
C ASN A 368 -6.87 4.43 22.32
N PHE A 369 -7.70 3.52 22.86
CA PHE A 369 -9.11 3.78 23.12
C PHE A 369 -9.32 4.36 24.52
N HIS A 370 -9.93 5.53 24.59
CA HIS A 370 -10.25 6.26 25.82
C HIS A 370 -11.76 6.25 26.04
N LEU A 371 -12.20 5.88 27.24
CA LEU A 371 -13.61 5.86 27.67
C LEU A 371 -13.73 6.56 29.03
N THR A 372 -14.80 7.31 29.25
CA THR A 372 -15.17 7.90 30.55
C THR A 372 -16.65 7.62 30.86
N GLY A 373 -17.04 7.67 32.13
CA GLY A 373 -18.46 7.65 32.54
C GLY A 373 -18.67 7.94 34.03
N GLU A 374 -19.88 8.41 34.38
CA GLU A 374 -20.27 8.63 35.79
C GLU A 374 -20.38 7.29 36.54
N LEU A 375 -20.81 6.23 35.84
CA LEU A 375 -20.76 4.84 36.29
C LEU A 375 -20.27 3.95 35.15
N LEU A 376 -19.32 3.08 35.45
CA LEU A 376 -18.78 2.04 34.56
C LEU A 376 -18.90 0.69 35.28
N GLU A 377 -19.67 -0.25 34.73
CA GLU A 377 -19.85 -1.61 35.27
C GLU A 377 -19.23 -2.67 34.35
N LYS A 378 -18.48 -3.61 34.93
CA LYS A 378 -18.06 -4.88 34.31
C LYS A 378 -18.91 -5.99 34.94
N ARG A 379 -20.02 -6.32 34.27
CA ARG A 379 -21.07 -7.22 34.78
C ARG A 379 -20.69 -8.69 34.69
N ASP A 380 -19.89 -9.06 33.70
CA ASP A 380 -19.18 -10.34 33.60
C ASP A 380 -17.94 -10.19 32.69
N GLN A 381 -17.40 -11.29 32.16
CA GLN A 381 -16.23 -11.30 31.27
C GLN A 381 -16.50 -10.72 29.87
N THR A 382 -17.77 -10.51 29.52
CA THR A 382 -18.23 -10.10 28.18
C THR A 382 -19.24 -8.95 28.20
N ASN A 383 -19.99 -8.77 29.30
CA ASN A 383 -21.01 -7.73 29.41
C ASN A 383 -20.56 -6.56 30.29
N TYR A 384 -20.67 -5.35 29.75
CA TYR A 384 -20.28 -4.09 30.38
C TYR A 384 -21.40 -3.06 30.23
N PHE A 385 -21.40 -2.05 31.10
CA PHE A 385 -22.35 -0.93 31.03
C PHE A 385 -21.69 0.41 31.38
N VAL A 386 -22.19 1.48 30.78
CA VAL A 386 -21.75 2.86 31.02
C VAL A 386 -22.96 3.77 31.16
N GLU A 387 -23.01 4.55 32.24
CA GLU A 387 -23.95 5.66 32.43
C GLU A 387 -23.23 6.99 32.21
N ASN A 388 -23.87 7.89 31.44
CA ASN A 388 -23.37 9.21 31.04
C ASN A 388 -21.92 9.17 30.53
N GLY A 389 -21.66 8.26 29.59
CA GLY A 389 -20.34 7.94 29.08
C GLY A 389 -19.88 8.78 27.90
N SER A 390 -18.57 8.79 27.64
CA SER A 390 -17.99 9.30 26.38
C SER A 390 -16.76 8.51 25.94
N PHE A 391 -16.56 8.34 24.63
CA PHE A 391 -15.40 7.62 24.08
C PHE A 391 -14.75 8.31 22.88
N THR A 392 -13.45 8.04 22.69
CA THR A 392 -12.62 8.52 21.59
C THR A 392 -11.39 7.63 21.39
N THR A 393 -10.70 7.73 20.26
CA THR A 393 -9.33 7.20 20.08
C THR A 393 -8.26 8.31 19.99
N CYS A 394 -8.64 9.56 20.30
CA CYS A 394 -7.74 10.70 20.32
C CYS A 394 -7.29 11.05 21.74
N ASP A 395 -6.02 11.42 21.88
CA ASP A 395 -5.45 11.88 23.14
C ASP A 395 -5.90 13.30 23.52
N GLY A 396 -5.92 13.58 24.82
CA GLY A 396 -6.10 14.91 25.40
C GLY A 396 -7.44 15.10 26.11
N GLU A 397 -7.53 16.12 26.95
CA GLU A 397 -8.76 16.44 27.71
C GLU A 397 -9.92 16.88 26.78
N ILE A 398 -9.57 17.56 25.69
CA ILE A 398 -10.47 17.95 24.61
C ILE A 398 -10.00 17.22 23.33
N PRO A 399 -10.41 15.96 23.11
CA PRO A 399 -10.04 15.21 21.92
C PRO A 399 -10.68 15.84 20.67
N ASP A 400 -10.04 15.78 19.51
CA ASP A 400 -10.57 16.43 18.29
C ASP A 400 -11.96 15.88 17.86
N TRP A 401 -12.30 14.65 18.25
CA TRP A 401 -13.66 14.11 18.22
C TRP A 401 -13.94 13.22 19.43
N LYS A 402 -15.22 13.08 19.80
CA LYS A 402 -15.73 12.07 20.73
C LYS A 402 -17.20 11.77 20.50
N PHE A 403 -17.67 10.59 20.88
CA PHE A 403 -19.09 10.35 21.11
C PHE A 403 -19.38 10.45 22.60
N SER A 404 -20.51 11.05 22.99
CA SER A 404 -21.10 10.91 24.32
C SER A 404 -22.44 10.18 24.22
N ALA A 405 -22.84 9.45 25.25
CA ALA A 405 -24.08 8.68 25.29
C ALA A 405 -24.58 8.54 26.73
N LYS A 406 -25.91 8.58 26.92
CA LYS A 406 -26.52 8.50 28.24
C LYS A 406 -26.42 7.10 28.85
N GLU A 407 -26.64 6.08 28.03
CA GLU A 407 -26.59 4.67 28.43
C GLU A 407 -25.88 3.89 27.32
N VAL A 408 -24.87 3.09 27.68
CA VAL A 408 -24.22 2.15 26.76
C VAL A 408 -24.17 0.78 27.40
N ASP A 409 -24.83 -0.21 26.80
CA ASP A 409 -24.65 -1.63 27.13
C ASP A 409 -23.71 -2.24 26.08
N VAL A 410 -22.67 -2.98 26.49
CA VAL A 410 -21.67 -3.59 25.58
C VAL A 410 -21.62 -5.10 25.80
N ASN A 411 -21.71 -5.87 24.71
CA ASN A 411 -21.51 -7.32 24.69
C ASN A 411 -20.32 -7.66 23.77
N LEU A 412 -19.18 -8.08 24.35
CA LEU A 412 -17.98 -8.45 23.61
C LEU A 412 -18.22 -9.69 22.74
N GLY A 413 -17.76 -9.64 21.48
CA GLY A 413 -18.07 -10.62 20.45
C GLY A 413 -19.42 -10.39 19.76
N GLY A 414 -20.24 -9.46 20.26
CA GLY A 414 -21.53 -9.06 19.71
C GLY A 414 -21.55 -7.56 19.34
N TYR A 415 -22.39 -6.79 20.04
CA TYR A 415 -22.60 -5.37 19.77
C TYR A 415 -22.54 -4.53 21.06
N ALA A 416 -22.12 -3.27 20.92
CA ALA A 416 -22.48 -2.18 21.81
C ALA A 416 -23.78 -1.51 21.34
N THR A 417 -24.68 -1.24 22.28
CA THR A 417 -25.91 -0.47 22.07
C THR A 417 -25.86 0.79 22.92
N ALA A 418 -25.87 1.96 22.28
CA ALA A 418 -25.79 3.26 22.94
C ALA A 418 -27.08 4.06 22.73
N LYS A 419 -27.55 4.78 23.76
CA LYS A 419 -28.77 5.59 23.77
C LYS A 419 -28.46 7.07 23.97
N ASP A 420 -29.27 7.94 23.37
CA ASP A 420 -29.12 9.41 23.39
C ASP A 420 -27.69 9.86 23.05
N VAL A 421 -27.20 9.41 21.88
CA VAL A 421 -25.81 9.54 21.47
C VAL A 421 -25.58 10.86 20.74
N TRP A 422 -24.58 11.63 21.19
CA TRP A 422 -24.08 12.82 20.51
C TRP A 422 -22.67 12.59 19.95
N PHE A 423 -22.46 12.93 18.69
CA PHE A 423 -21.12 13.10 18.13
C PHE A 423 -20.67 14.56 18.33
N HIS A 424 -19.48 14.73 18.90
CA HIS A 424 -18.85 16.02 19.10
C HIS A 424 -17.59 16.15 18.25
N ILE A 425 -17.37 17.36 17.71
CA ILE A 425 -16.05 17.80 17.26
C ILE A 425 -15.51 18.69 18.38
N ARG A 426 -14.43 18.24 19.03
CA ARG A 426 -14.02 18.73 20.36
C ARG A 426 -15.18 18.59 21.36
N ASP A 427 -15.58 19.65 22.03
CA ASP A 427 -16.77 19.65 22.89
C ASP A 427 -18.06 20.06 22.17
N VAL A 428 -17.97 20.56 20.93
CA VAL A 428 -19.14 21.07 20.19
C VAL A 428 -19.98 19.88 19.68
N PRO A 429 -21.23 19.69 20.14
CA PRO A 429 -22.11 18.65 19.61
C PRO A 429 -22.53 19.00 18.17
N VAL A 430 -22.35 18.07 17.23
CA VAL A 430 -22.59 18.26 15.79
C VAL A 430 -23.75 17.40 15.28
N PHE A 431 -23.93 16.20 15.84
CA PHE A 431 -24.95 15.24 15.40
C PHE A 431 -25.51 14.46 16.60
N TYR A 432 -26.81 14.19 16.59
CA TYR A 432 -27.52 13.38 17.59
C TYR A 432 -28.19 12.18 16.92
N THR A 433 -28.16 11.03 17.60
CA THR A 433 -29.04 9.90 17.32
C THR A 433 -29.61 9.34 18.62
N PRO A 434 -30.93 9.05 18.71
CA PRO A 434 -31.52 8.47 19.93
C PRO A 434 -31.00 7.06 20.23
N TYR A 435 -30.46 6.37 19.22
CA TYR A 435 -29.89 5.03 19.34
C TYR A 435 -28.73 4.83 18.37
N MET A 436 -27.71 4.08 18.79
CA MET A 436 -26.59 3.64 17.96
C MET A 436 -26.26 2.18 18.27
N LEU A 437 -25.96 1.42 17.22
CA LEU A 437 -25.50 0.04 17.28
C LEU A 437 -24.10 -0.03 16.66
N PHE A 438 -23.12 -0.55 17.39
CA PHE A 438 -21.74 -0.69 16.92
C PHE A 438 -21.27 -2.14 17.17
N PRO A 439 -20.74 -2.87 16.18
CA PRO A 439 -20.25 -4.23 16.39
C PRO A 439 -18.95 -4.20 17.21
N VAL A 440 -18.92 -4.94 18.32
CA VAL A 440 -17.72 -5.09 19.19
C VAL A 440 -17.23 -6.53 19.07
N SER A 441 -16.97 -6.92 17.82
CA SER A 441 -16.47 -8.25 17.45
C SER A 441 -15.37 -8.10 16.41
N THR A 442 -14.32 -8.92 16.53
CA THR A 442 -13.28 -9.06 15.51
C THR A 442 -13.74 -9.93 14.33
N GLU A 443 -14.88 -10.63 14.46
CA GLU A 443 -15.49 -11.37 13.36
C GLU A 443 -16.42 -10.49 12.49
N ARG A 444 -16.44 -10.80 11.19
CA ARG A 444 -17.33 -10.13 10.23
C ARG A 444 -18.79 -10.33 10.66
N THR A 445 -19.48 -9.22 10.88
CA THR A 445 -20.84 -9.16 11.45
C THR A 445 -21.76 -8.37 10.53
N SER A 446 -23.02 -8.78 10.37
CA SER A 446 -23.99 -8.09 9.51
C SER A 446 -24.56 -6.82 10.16
N GLY A 447 -24.85 -5.80 9.37
CA GLY A 447 -25.39 -4.53 9.87
C GLY A 447 -25.35 -3.39 8.86
N PHE A 448 -25.80 -2.20 9.27
CA PHE A 448 -25.59 -0.98 8.49
C PHE A 448 -24.11 -0.55 8.57
N LEU A 449 -23.53 -0.24 7.41
CA LEU A 449 -22.26 0.46 7.33
C LEU A 449 -22.49 1.96 7.63
N MET A 450 -21.43 2.64 8.06
CA MET A 450 -21.48 4.08 8.38
C MET A 450 -22.02 4.87 7.17
N PRO A 451 -23.14 5.60 7.28
CA PRO A 451 -23.69 6.37 6.17
C PRO A 451 -22.76 7.53 5.78
N TRP A 452 -22.62 7.76 4.48
CA TRP A 452 -21.73 8.78 3.93
C TRP A 452 -22.55 9.95 3.36
N PHE A 453 -22.13 11.18 3.68
CA PHE A 453 -22.76 12.40 3.21
C PHE A 453 -21.72 13.31 2.55
N GLY A 454 -22.10 14.03 1.50
CA GLY A 454 -21.20 14.96 0.83
C GLY A 454 -21.84 15.75 -0.29
N HIS A 455 -21.00 16.49 -1.02
CA HIS A 455 -21.43 17.31 -2.16
C HIS A 455 -20.41 17.25 -3.30
N SER A 456 -20.88 17.17 -4.55
CA SER A 456 -20.04 17.42 -5.74
C SER A 456 -20.82 18.16 -6.83
N GLU A 457 -20.10 18.77 -7.76
CA GLU A 457 -20.72 19.50 -8.88
C GLU A 457 -21.52 18.58 -9.80
N THR A 458 -21.11 17.33 -10.00
CA THR A 458 -21.82 16.33 -10.81
C THR A 458 -23.01 15.71 -10.06
N LYS A 459 -22.73 15.05 -8.93
CA LYS A 459 -23.70 14.23 -8.17
C LYS A 459 -24.67 15.07 -7.33
N GLY A 460 -24.31 16.33 -7.04
CA GLY A 460 -25.06 17.22 -6.15
C GLY A 460 -24.81 16.89 -4.68
N ALA A 461 -25.81 17.15 -3.83
CA ALA A 461 -25.80 16.64 -2.46
C ALA A 461 -26.06 15.13 -2.47
N ARG A 462 -25.19 14.36 -1.83
CA ARG A 462 -25.22 12.90 -1.76
C ARG A 462 -25.45 12.43 -0.33
N ALA A 463 -26.30 11.41 -0.19
CA ALA A 463 -26.47 10.64 1.04
C ALA A 463 -26.49 9.15 0.67
N SER A 464 -25.55 8.40 1.21
CA SER A 464 -25.34 6.97 0.93
C SER A 464 -25.56 6.15 2.20
N LEU A 465 -26.40 5.13 2.10
CA LEU A 465 -26.61 4.12 3.13
C LEU A 465 -26.29 2.75 2.55
N ALA A 466 -25.60 1.90 3.32
CA ALA A 466 -25.32 0.54 2.90
C ALA A 466 -25.60 -0.48 4.01
N TRP A 467 -26.12 -1.65 3.64
CA TRP A 467 -26.28 -2.81 4.52
C TRP A 467 -25.28 -3.89 4.13
N TYR A 468 -24.40 -4.26 5.05
CA TYR A 468 -23.47 -5.36 4.91
C TYR A 468 -24.09 -6.65 5.45
N GLN A 469 -24.12 -7.69 4.61
CA GLN A 469 -24.69 -8.99 4.91
C GLN A 469 -23.60 -10.06 4.80
N VAL A 470 -23.23 -10.63 5.95
CA VAL A 470 -22.43 -11.86 6.00
C VAL A 470 -23.33 -13.03 5.61
N ILE A 471 -22.85 -13.87 4.70
CA ILE A 471 -23.56 -15.06 4.21
C ILE A 471 -22.86 -16.31 4.73
N ASP A 472 -21.53 -16.34 4.63
CA ASP A 472 -20.65 -17.37 5.19
C ASP A 472 -19.28 -16.74 5.49
N ARG A 473 -18.38 -17.45 6.19
CA ARG A 473 -16.96 -17.09 6.33
C ARG A 473 -16.30 -16.74 5.00
N HIS A 474 -16.76 -17.34 3.91
CA HIS A 474 -16.23 -17.19 2.56
C HIS A 474 -17.15 -16.43 1.58
N MET A 475 -18.26 -15.83 2.05
CA MET A 475 -19.22 -15.07 1.23
C MET A 475 -19.81 -13.86 1.95
N ASP A 476 -19.92 -12.71 1.26
CA ASP A 476 -20.76 -11.59 1.71
C ASP A 476 -21.45 -10.84 0.57
N ALA A 477 -22.46 -10.06 0.94
CA ALA A 477 -23.13 -9.10 0.07
C ALA A 477 -23.16 -7.71 0.73
N THR A 478 -23.14 -6.65 -0.07
CA THR A 478 -23.38 -5.28 0.38
C THR A 478 -24.47 -4.64 -0.49
N PHE A 479 -25.55 -4.22 0.14
CA PHE A 479 -26.67 -3.53 -0.52
C PHE A 479 -26.48 -2.02 -0.35
N TYR A 480 -26.57 -1.25 -1.43
CA TYR A 480 -26.38 0.21 -1.43
C TYR A 480 -27.69 0.93 -1.75
N LEU A 481 -27.91 2.07 -1.09
CA LEU A 481 -29.00 3.02 -1.36
C LEU A 481 -28.42 4.44 -1.36
N ASP A 482 -28.33 5.04 -2.55
CA ASP A 482 -27.60 6.27 -2.82
C ASP A 482 -28.55 7.37 -3.32
N TYR A 483 -28.84 8.37 -2.50
CA TYR A 483 -29.55 9.56 -2.94
C TYR A 483 -28.56 10.59 -3.53
N LEU A 484 -28.76 10.98 -4.80
CA LEU A 484 -27.86 11.85 -5.56
C LEU A 484 -28.66 13.04 -6.13
N SER A 485 -28.64 14.20 -5.48
CA SER A 485 -29.64 15.25 -5.69
C SER A 485 -29.68 15.90 -7.09
N LYS A 486 -28.64 15.70 -7.92
CA LYS A 486 -28.60 16.08 -9.34
C LYS A 486 -28.84 14.94 -10.33
N ILE A 487 -28.68 13.67 -9.93
CA ILE A 487 -28.75 12.51 -10.83
C ILE A 487 -30.04 11.71 -10.58
N GLY A 488 -30.17 11.08 -9.42
CA GLY A 488 -31.19 10.07 -9.18
C GLY A 488 -31.11 9.36 -7.83
N LEU A 489 -31.79 8.22 -7.73
CA LEU A 489 -31.71 7.27 -6.63
C LEU A 489 -30.97 6.01 -7.09
N GLY A 490 -29.70 5.91 -6.70
CA GLY A 490 -28.86 4.72 -6.88
C GLY A 490 -29.24 3.58 -5.95
N LYS A 491 -29.17 2.36 -6.47
CA LYS A 491 -29.40 1.09 -5.77
C LYS A 491 -28.33 0.12 -6.21
N GLY A 492 -27.64 -0.53 -5.27
CA GLY A 492 -26.54 -1.43 -5.58
C GLY A 492 -26.62 -2.77 -4.86
N LEU A 493 -26.05 -3.80 -5.48
CA LEU A 493 -25.72 -5.08 -4.86
C LEU A 493 -24.27 -5.43 -5.26
N GLU A 494 -23.36 -5.33 -4.29
CA GLU A 494 -22.07 -5.99 -4.36
C GLU A 494 -22.18 -7.39 -3.73
N TYR A 495 -21.55 -8.39 -4.34
CA TYR A 495 -21.46 -9.75 -3.80
C TYR A 495 -20.04 -10.27 -3.99
N ARG A 496 -19.43 -10.77 -2.92
CA ARG A 496 -18.03 -11.24 -2.90
C ARG A 496 -17.96 -12.65 -2.35
N TYR A 497 -17.10 -13.46 -2.96
CA TYR A 497 -16.91 -14.86 -2.61
C TYR A 497 -15.44 -15.28 -2.76
N ALA A 498 -15.01 -16.20 -1.90
CA ALA A 498 -13.65 -16.73 -1.85
C ALA A 498 -13.70 -18.25 -1.63
N LEU A 499 -14.08 -18.98 -2.67
CA LEU A 499 -14.35 -20.42 -2.65
C LEU A 499 -13.06 -21.26 -2.77
N GLU A 500 -13.20 -22.58 -2.58
CA GLU A 500 -12.15 -23.57 -2.78
C GLU A 500 -11.50 -23.49 -4.17
N ASN A 501 -10.30 -24.07 -4.34
CA ASN A 501 -9.54 -24.06 -5.60
C ASN A 501 -9.32 -22.63 -6.15
N GLN A 502 -9.09 -21.68 -5.24
CA GLN A 502 -8.89 -20.26 -5.52
C GLN A 502 -10.04 -19.58 -6.30
N ASN A 503 -11.28 -20.10 -6.23
CA ASN A 503 -12.45 -19.53 -6.91
C ASN A 503 -12.93 -18.25 -6.22
N ASN A 504 -12.22 -17.16 -6.49
CA ASN A 504 -12.42 -15.84 -5.90
C ASN A 504 -13.13 -14.91 -6.89
N GLY A 505 -14.00 -14.04 -6.39
CA GLY A 505 -14.57 -13.00 -7.23
C GLY A 505 -15.47 -12.00 -6.54
N LYS A 506 -15.86 -10.99 -7.33
CA LYS A 506 -16.71 -9.87 -6.94
C LYS A 506 -17.66 -9.56 -8.09
N ALA A 507 -18.96 -9.63 -7.82
CA ALA A 507 -20.00 -9.04 -8.64
C ALA A 507 -20.44 -7.69 -8.06
N LEU A 508 -20.79 -6.74 -8.91
CA LEU A 508 -21.46 -5.50 -8.59
C LEU A 508 -22.53 -5.25 -9.67
N TYR A 509 -23.78 -5.21 -9.25
CA TYR A 509 -24.86 -4.62 -10.05
C TYR A 509 -25.27 -3.29 -9.42
N TYR A 510 -25.38 -2.24 -10.23
CA TYR A 510 -25.75 -0.90 -9.78
C TYR A 510 -26.73 -0.26 -10.76
N HIS A 511 -27.81 0.31 -10.22
CA HIS A 511 -28.89 0.91 -11.00
C HIS A 511 -29.30 2.26 -10.41
N VAL A 512 -29.30 3.31 -11.21
CA VAL A 512 -29.78 4.65 -10.83
C VAL A 512 -31.13 4.89 -11.49
N THR A 513 -32.17 5.03 -10.66
CA THR A 513 -33.47 5.58 -11.12
C THR A 513 -33.32 7.09 -11.24
N GLY A 514 -33.49 7.64 -12.45
CA GLY A 514 -33.28 9.04 -12.76
C GLY A 514 -34.27 9.98 -12.07
N LEU A 515 -33.81 11.17 -11.69
CA LEU A 515 -34.64 12.24 -11.16
C LEU A 515 -34.53 13.50 -12.04
N LYS A 516 -35.59 14.34 -12.02
CA LYS A 516 -35.63 15.66 -12.68
C LYS A 516 -35.35 15.65 -14.19
N GLY A 517 -35.65 14.55 -14.87
CA GLY A 517 -35.45 14.40 -16.32
C GLY A 517 -34.15 13.71 -16.74
N ASN A 518 -33.33 13.24 -15.80
CA ASN A 518 -32.30 12.25 -16.13
C ASN A 518 -32.94 10.91 -16.50
N ASN A 519 -32.30 10.19 -17.43
CA ASN A 519 -32.63 8.81 -17.76
C ASN A 519 -32.08 7.85 -16.70
N ASP A 520 -32.66 6.65 -16.61
CA ASP A 520 -32.12 5.56 -15.80
C ASP A 520 -30.77 5.07 -16.36
N LEU A 521 -29.87 4.67 -15.45
CA LEU A 521 -28.53 4.16 -15.74
C LEU A 521 -28.33 2.79 -15.09
N GLY A 522 -27.93 1.78 -15.86
CA GLY A 522 -27.54 0.46 -15.39
C GLY A 522 -26.05 0.20 -15.55
N TYR A 523 -25.46 -0.52 -14.60
CA TYR A 523 -24.06 -0.97 -14.63
C TYR A 523 -23.94 -2.36 -14.02
N LEU A 524 -23.20 -3.23 -14.70
CA LEU A 524 -22.85 -4.57 -14.24
C LEU A 524 -21.34 -4.75 -14.34
N LYS A 525 -20.72 -5.26 -13.27
CA LYS A 525 -19.34 -5.69 -13.25
C LYS A 525 -19.21 -7.03 -12.53
N TRP A 526 -18.52 -7.99 -13.12
CA TRP A 526 -18.21 -9.27 -12.48
C TRP A 526 -16.79 -9.68 -12.83
N LYS A 527 -15.94 -9.69 -11.79
CA LYS A 527 -14.59 -10.25 -11.88
C LYS A 527 -14.57 -11.61 -11.16
N HIS A 528 -14.04 -12.62 -11.83
CA HIS A 528 -13.84 -13.96 -11.31
C HIS A 528 -12.47 -14.50 -11.73
N ARG A 529 -11.81 -15.24 -10.84
CA ARG A 529 -10.68 -16.12 -11.17
C ARG A 529 -10.79 -17.36 -10.30
N GLY A 530 -10.58 -18.54 -10.86
CA GLY A 530 -10.66 -19.80 -10.12
C GLY A 530 -10.30 -21.03 -10.94
N GLU A 531 -10.08 -22.15 -10.24
CA GLU A 531 -9.90 -23.46 -10.87
C GLU A 531 -11.14 -24.33 -10.66
N LEU A 532 -11.77 -24.67 -11.78
CA LEU A 532 -12.81 -25.67 -11.90
C LEU A 532 -12.18 -27.09 -11.81
N PRO A 533 -12.98 -28.17 -11.70
CA PRO A 533 -12.46 -29.53 -11.71
C PRO A 533 -11.51 -29.84 -12.87
N ASP A 534 -10.65 -30.83 -12.70
CA ASP A 534 -9.62 -31.26 -13.66
C ASP A 534 -8.60 -30.18 -14.10
N HIS A 535 -8.36 -29.15 -13.27
CA HIS A 535 -7.45 -28.03 -13.55
C HIS A 535 -7.83 -27.16 -14.76
N TRP A 536 -9.13 -27.09 -15.08
CA TRP A 536 -9.66 -26.04 -15.95
C TRP A 536 -9.68 -24.71 -15.19
N ARG A 537 -9.01 -23.67 -15.69
CA ARG A 537 -9.02 -22.34 -15.08
C ARG A 537 -10.07 -21.45 -15.74
N LEU A 538 -11.00 -20.94 -14.96
CA LEU A 538 -11.96 -19.90 -15.36
C LEU A 538 -11.41 -18.54 -14.95
N THR A 539 -11.47 -17.58 -15.86
CA THR A 539 -11.30 -16.16 -15.56
C THR A 539 -12.39 -15.39 -16.29
N ALA A 540 -13.03 -14.45 -15.61
CA ALA A 540 -14.00 -13.55 -16.21
C ALA A 540 -13.72 -12.12 -15.75
N ASP A 541 -13.81 -11.20 -16.68
CA ASP A 541 -13.81 -9.77 -16.45
C ASP A 541 -14.93 -9.17 -17.31
N ILE A 542 -16.16 -9.26 -16.80
CA ILE A 542 -17.37 -8.78 -17.46
C ILE A 542 -17.66 -7.38 -16.91
N GLU A 543 -17.82 -6.42 -17.82
CA GLU A 543 -18.17 -5.04 -17.53
C GLU A 543 -19.09 -4.49 -18.61
N TYR A 544 -20.26 -3.99 -18.20
CA TYR A 544 -21.33 -3.59 -19.10
C TYR A 544 -22.11 -2.38 -18.56
N THR A 545 -22.38 -1.43 -19.45
CA THR A 545 -23.37 -0.37 -19.27
C THR A 545 -23.91 0.03 -20.64
N ASP A 546 -25.18 0.47 -20.70
CA ASP A 546 -25.80 0.87 -21.96
C ASP A 546 -25.32 2.23 -22.49
N LYS A 547 -24.65 3.05 -21.66
CA LYS A 547 -24.42 4.49 -21.90
C LYS A 547 -23.09 4.98 -21.35
N LYS A 548 -22.29 5.69 -22.16
CA LYS A 548 -21.03 6.38 -21.74
C LYS A 548 -21.20 7.21 -20.47
N ARG A 549 -22.35 7.89 -20.36
CA ARG A 549 -22.72 8.74 -19.23
C ARG A 549 -22.61 8.06 -17.85
N PHE A 550 -22.69 6.73 -17.74
CA PHE A 550 -22.41 6.09 -16.46
C PHE A 550 -20.98 6.38 -15.97
N PHE A 551 -19.97 6.27 -16.85
CA PHE A 551 -18.60 6.60 -16.49
C PHE A 551 -18.35 8.10 -16.36
N GLU A 552 -19.06 8.95 -17.10
CA GLU A 552 -19.01 10.42 -16.94
C GLU A 552 -19.53 10.88 -15.56
N ASP A 553 -20.66 10.33 -15.10
CA ASP A 553 -21.27 10.67 -13.82
C ASP A 553 -20.60 9.95 -12.63
N PHE A 554 -20.02 8.75 -12.81
CA PHE A 554 -19.53 7.91 -11.71
C PHE A 554 -18.02 7.61 -11.69
N GLY A 555 -17.30 7.77 -12.79
CA GLY A 555 -15.85 7.53 -12.87
C GLY A 555 -15.03 8.42 -11.93
N GLU A 556 -13.89 7.90 -11.47
CA GLU A 556 -13.00 8.62 -10.53
C GLU A 556 -11.67 9.02 -11.17
N THR A 557 -11.31 8.43 -12.32
CA THR A 557 -10.10 8.73 -13.08
C THR A 557 -10.39 9.26 -14.48
N ALA A 558 -9.38 9.87 -15.10
CA ALA A 558 -9.45 10.36 -16.49
C ALA A 558 -9.52 9.24 -17.55
N GLU A 559 -9.24 7.98 -17.18
CA GLU A 559 -9.50 6.83 -18.06
C GLU A 559 -11.00 6.49 -18.05
N ASP A 560 -11.64 6.56 -16.87
CA ASP A 560 -13.05 6.19 -16.72
C ASP A 560 -13.97 7.14 -17.50
N TYR A 561 -13.97 8.44 -17.19
CA TYR A 561 -14.96 9.36 -17.75
C TYR A 561 -14.78 9.67 -19.25
N ASN A 562 -13.64 9.28 -19.84
CA ASN A 562 -13.42 9.39 -21.28
C ASN A 562 -13.72 8.08 -22.05
N ARG A 563 -14.02 6.97 -21.34
CA ARG A 563 -14.15 5.62 -21.91
C ARG A 563 -15.15 5.54 -23.06
N ASP A 564 -14.66 5.06 -24.20
CA ASP A 564 -15.36 4.91 -25.49
C ASP A 564 -16.16 3.60 -25.59
N LYS A 565 -15.64 2.52 -24.98
CA LYS A 565 -16.27 1.19 -24.97
C LYS A 565 -16.04 0.43 -23.66
N THR A 566 -16.93 -0.49 -23.34
CA THR A 566 -16.60 -1.60 -22.41
C THR A 566 -16.24 -2.85 -23.20
N VAL A 567 -15.36 -3.68 -22.62
CA VAL A 567 -14.98 -4.98 -23.18
C VAL A 567 -15.20 -6.02 -22.08
N SER A 568 -16.20 -6.87 -22.27
CA SER A 568 -16.46 -8.01 -21.41
C SER A 568 -15.71 -9.24 -21.94
N THR A 569 -14.99 -9.92 -21.06
CA THR A 569 -14.20 -11.12 -21.38
C THR A 569 -14.55 -12.28 -20.47
N LEU A 570 -14.61 -13.48 -21.04
CA LEU A 570 -14.65 -14.74 -20.32
C LEU A 570 -13.67 -15.73 -20.98
N MET A 571 -12.85 -16.37 -20.16
CA MET A 571 -11.74 -17.21 -20.57
C MET A 571 -11.79 -18.53 -19.79
N VAL A 572 -11.84 -19.66 -20.50
CA VAL A 572 -11.76 -21.01 -19.95
C VAL A 572 -10.57 -21.71 -20.57
N GLN A 573 -9.55 -22.03 -19.78
CA GLN A 573 -8.30 -22.61 -20.30
C GLN A 573 -7.87 -23.87 -19.56
N ARG A 574 -7.10 -24.73 -20.23
CA ARG A 574 -6.43 -25.89 -19.64
C ARG A 574 -5.07 -26.13 -20.32
N ASN A 575 -4.09 -26.48 -19.49
CA ASN A 575 -2.70 -26.71 -19.89
C ASN A 575 -2.33 -28.17 -19.55
N TRP A 576 -1.81 -28.89 -20.54
CA TRP A 576 -1.27 -30.25 -20.42
C TRP A 576 0.24 -30.26 -20.72
N GLN A 577 0.98 -29.34 -20.09
CA GLN A 577 2.42 -29.06 -20.21
C GLN A 577 2.89 -28.60 -21.59
N LYS A 578 2.53 -29.32 -22.65
CA LYS A 578 2.87 -29.00 -24.06
C LYS A 578 1.66 -28.50 -24.84
N LEU A 579 0.47 -29.02 -24.55
CA LEU A 579 -0.77 -28.64 -25.22
C LEU A 579 -1.53 -27.66 -24.34
N ASN A 580 -1.92 -26.53 -24.91
CA ASN A 580 -2.75 -25.50 -24.28
C ASN A 580 -4.04 -25.39 -25.07
N LEU A 581 -5.18 -25.48 -24.38
CA LEU A 581 -6.50 -25.16 -24.93
C LEU A 581 -7.03 -23.94 -24.19
N VAL A 582 -7.48 -22.94 -24.94
CA VAL A 582 -8.18 -21.76 -24.43
C VAL A 582 -9.48 -21.58 -25.22
N SER A 583 -10.57 -21.36 -24.52
CA SER A 583 -11.79 -20.78 -25.06
C SER A 583 -11.91 -19.37 -24.51
N HIS A 584 -12.12 -18.41 -25.39
CA HIS A 584 -12.18 -16.98 -25.14
C HIS A 584 -13.49 -16.44 -25.74
N VAL A 585 -14.22 -15.67 -24.94
CA VAL A 585 -15.47 -15.01 -25.34
C VAL A 585 -15.25 -13.53 -25.10
N ARG A 586 -15.29 -12.73 -26.16
CA ARG A 586 -15.04 -11.28 -26.09
C ARG A 586 -16.21 -10.51 -26.69
N TYR A 587 -16.90 -9.77 -25.84
CA TYR A 587 -17.98 -8.88 -26.21
C TYR A 587 -17.56 -7.41 -26.01
N ILE A 588 -17.63 -6.61 -27.08
CA ILE A 588 -17.45 -5.16 -27.05
C ILE A 588 -18.83 -4.50 -26.97
N LYS A 589 -18.99 -3.54 -26.05
CA LYS A 589 -20.08 -2.56 -26.08
C LYS A 589 -19.52 -1.18 -26.38
N ASP A 590 -19.76 -0.66 -27.59
CA ASP A 590 -19.52 0.75 -27.94
C ASP A 590 -20.48 1.65 -27.11
N LEU A 591 -19.97 2.75 -26.58
CA LEU A 591 -20.70 3.71 -25.75
C LEU A 591 -20.87 5.09 -26.41
N GLU A 592 -20.18 5.35 -27.52
CA GLU A 592 -20.28 6.59 -28.32
C GLU A 592 -21.25 6.43 -29.48
N ASN A 593 -21.23 5.27 -30.14
CA ASN A 593 -22.02 4.94 -31.32
C ASN A 593 -23.04 3.82 -31.04
N ASN A 594 -23.72 3.36 -32.09
CA ASN A 594 -24.50 2.13 -32.00
C ASN A 594 -23.58 0.89 -32.03
N ASN A 595 -24.05 -0.26 -31.55
CA ASN A 595 -23.21 -1.44 -31.40
C ASN A 595 -23.14 -2.32 -32.67
N ASP A 596 -23.96 -2.02 -33.67
CA ASP A 596 -24.32 -2.94 -34.74
C ASP A 596 -23.12 -3.30 -35.63
N GLU A 597 -22.21 -2.35 -35.87
CA GLU A 597 -20.93 -2.57 -36.58
C GLU A 597 -19.83 -3.23 -35.71
N SER A 598 -20.02 -3.30 -34.37
CA SER A 598 -18.97 -3.74 -33.44
C SER A 598 -18.75 -5.25 -33.52
N LEU A 599 -17.61 -5.64 -34.10
CA LEU A 599 -17.20 -7.02 -34.26
C LEU A 599 -16.98 -7.75 -32.92
N GLN A 600 -17.79 -8.77 -32.66
CA GLN A 600 -17.77 -9.66 -31.51
C GLN A 600 -17.00 -10.95 -31.82
N ARG A 601 -16.44 -11.63 -30.79
CA ARG A 601 -15.82 -12.96 -30.92
C ARG A 601 -16.45 -13.96 -29.95
N LEU A 602 -17.37 -14.79 -30.45
CA LEU A 602 -18.38 -15.47 -29.64
C LEU A 602 -18.63 -16.93 -30.11
N PRO A 603 -17.67 -17.87 -29.95
CA PRO A 603 -16.41 -17.76 -29.22
C PRO A 603 -15.16 -17.76 -30.14
N GLU A 604 -14.00 -17.64 -29.51
CA GLU A 604 -12.67 -17.90 -30.07
C GLU A 604 -12.04 -19.08 -29.30
N VAL A 605 -11.66 -20.15 -29.99
CA VAL A 605 -11.10 -21.37 -29.38
C VAL A 605 -9.69 -21.60 -29.92
N GLY A 606 -8.69 -21.29 -29.09
CA GLY A 606 -7.28 -21.48 -29.39
C GLY A 606 -6.74 -22.83 -28.92
N LEU A 607 -6.05 -23.56 -29.79
CA LEU A 607 -5.30 -24.78 -29.45
C LEU A 607 -3.84 -24.59 -29.85
N ALA A 608 -2.95 -24.56 -28.87
CA ALA A 608 -1.52 -24.32 -29.07
C ALA A 608 -0.66 -25.46 -28.53
N LEU A 609 0.23 -25.99 -29.36
CA LEU A 609 1.25 -26.97 -29.03
C LEU A 609 2.59 -26.26 -28.88
N THR A 610 3.00 -26.01 -27.64
CA THR A 610 4.29 -25.40 -27.29
C THR A 610 5.44 -26.20 -27.89
N ARG A 611 6.40 -25.49 -28.52
CA ARG A 611 7.53 -26.07 -29.27
C ARG A 611 8.22 -27.17 -28.46
N TYR A 612 8.13 -28.41 -28.95
CA TYR A 612 8.67 -29.58 -28.27
C TYR A 612 9.56 -30.39 -29.21
N ARG A 613 10.64 -30.95 -28.64
CA ARG A 613 11.62 -31.74 -29.39
C ARG A 613 10.99 -33.06 -29.88
N LEU A 614 11.17 -33.36 -31.16
CA LEU A 614 10.70 -34.58 -31.81
C LEU A 614 11.63 -35.76 -31.49
N GLY A 615 11.44 -36.36 -30.30
CA GLY A 615 12.28 -37.45 -29.80
C GLY A 615 13.75 -37.02 -29.67
N ASP A 616 14.67 -37.88 -30.12
CA ASP A 616 16.12 -37.59 -30.10
C ASP A 616 16.60 -36.69 -31.26
N THR A 617 15.73 -36.33 -32.21
CA THR A 617 16.11 -35.50 -33.36
C THR A 617 16.42 -34.04 -32.94
N PRO A 618 17.14 -33.23 -33.74
CA PRO A 618 17.36 -31.81 -33.42
C PRO A 618 16.14 -30.91 -33.64
N PHE A 619 15.03 -31.47 -34.14
CA PHE A 619 13.85 -30.71 -34.56
C PHE A 619 12.87 -30.49 -33.40
N TYR A 620 12.22 -29.32 -33.44
CA TYR A 620 11.14 -28.92 -32.55
C TYR A 620 9.90 -28.63 -33.40
N ALA A 621 8.77 -29.26 -33.07
CA ALA A 621 7.49 -28.97 -33.69
C ALA A 621 6.65 -28.06 -32.78
N GLY A 622 5.99 -27.07 -33.38
CA GLY A 622 4.95 -26.26 -32.75
C GLY A 622 3.66 -26.28 -33.57
N LEU A 623 2.56 -25.90 -32.93
CA LEU A 623 1.31 -25.54 -33.60
C LEU A 623 0.69 -24.37 -32.83
N GLU A 624 0.28 -23.35 -33.55
CA GLU A 624 -0.66 -22.34 -33.11
C GLU A 624 -1.93 -22.51 -33.94
N SER A 625 -3.12 -22.42 -33.34
CA SER A 625 -4.38 -22.51 -34.08
C SER A 625 -5.53 -21.85 -33.33
N TYR A 626 -6.46 -21.26 -34.07
CA TYR A 626 -7.64 -20.58 -33.55
C TYR A 626 -8.86 -20.87 -34.43
N ALA A 627 -9.96 -21.31 -33.83
CA ALA A 627 -11.28 -21.34 -34.45
C ALA A 627 -12.11 -20.19 -33.86
N THR A 628 -12.45 -19.19 -34.68
CA THR A 628 -13.15 -17.97 -34.23
C THR A 628 -14.47 -17.80 -34.95
N SER A 629 -15.56 -17.64 -34.19
CA SER A 629 -16.84 -17.14 -34.70
C SER A 629 -16.91 -15.63 -34.51
N PHE A 630 -17.04 -14.94 -35.63
CA PHE A 630 -17.19 -13.49 -35.76
C PHE A 630 -18.66 -13.15 -35.92
N GLN A 631 -19.16 -12.18 -35.14
CA GLN A 631 -20.58 -11.79 -35.14
C GLN A 631 -20.70 -10.26 -35.03
N ARG A 632 -21.60 -9.66 -35.81
CA ARG A 632 -22.06 -8.26 -35.71
C ARG A 632 -23.43 -8.14 -36.39
N ASP A 633 -24.18 -7.06 -36.13
CA ASP A 633 -25.54 -6.88 -36.66
C ASP A 633 -25.54 -6.16 -38.03
N GLU A 634 -24.55 -5.29 -38.30
CA GLU A 634 -24.32 -4.66 -39.61
C GLU A 634 -22.84 -4.83 -40.05
N GLY A 635 -22.64 -5.37 -41.26
CA GLY A 635 -21.32 -5.75 -41.79
C GLY A 635 -21.07 -7.27 -41.76
N GLY A 636 -20.00 -7.74 -42.41
CA GLY A 636 -19.77 -9.18 -42.60
C GLY A 636 -19.43 -9.94 -41.31
N ASP A 637 -20.11 -11.05 -41.07
CA ASP A 637 -19.87 -12.04 -40.02
C ASP A 637 -19.33 -13.37 -40.60
N GLY A 638 -19.17 -14.40 -39.77
CA GLY A 638 -18.75 -15.74 -40.23
C GLY A 638 -17.84 -16.48 -39.25
N GLU A 639 -17.17 -17.52 -39.74
CA GLU A 639 -16.23 -18.35 -38.99
C GLU A 639 -14.87 -18.45 -39.70
N ARG A 640 -13.79 -18.51 -38.92
CA ARG A 640 -12.42 -18.71 -39.44
C ARG A 640 -11.70 -19.79 -38.63
N LEU A 641 -11.08 -20.74 -39.33
CA LEU A 641 -10.05 -21.61 -38.76
C LEU A 641 -8.67 -21.14 -39.25
N TYR A 642 -7.84 -20.67 -38.33
CA TYR A 642 -6.43 -20.35 -38.54
C TYR A 642 -5.56 -21.48 -38.00
N LEU A 643 -4.60 -21.94 -38.80
CA LEU A 643 -3.56 -22.92 -38.42
C LEU A 643 -2.17 -22.35 -38.74
N LYS A 644 -1.26 -22.42 -37.78
CA LYS A 644 0.18 -22.18 -37.94
C LYS A 644 1.00 -23.31 -37.33
N PRO A 645 1.14 -24.47 -38.02
CA PRO A 645 2.18 -25.43 -37.70
C PRO A 645 3.56 -24.85 -37.99
N SER A 646 4.54 -25.14 -37.13
CA SER A 646 5.95 -24.79 -37.40
C SER A 646 6.93 -25.91 -37.05
N LEU A 647 8.04 -25.93 -37.77
CA LEU A 647 9.16 -26.85 -37.59
C LEU A 647 10.46 -26.05 -37.54
N SER A 648 11.14 -26.08 -36.39
CA SER A 648 12.44 -25.43 -36.18
C SER A 648 13.50 -26.42 -35.75
N ALA A 649 14.77 -26.03 -35.82
CA ALA A 649 15.89 -26.76 -35.24
C ALA A 649 16.86 -25.78 -34.60
N VAL A 650 17.62 -26.22 -33.58
CA VAL A 650 18.62 -25.38 -32.91
C VAL A 650 19.99 -26.01 -33.11
N PHE A 651 20.87 -25.34 -33.85
CA PHE A 651 22.23 -25.78 -34.13
C PHE A 651 23.25 -24.88 -33.43
N THR A 652 24.06 -25.46 -32.56
CA THR A 652 25.16 -24.77 -31.86
C THR A 652 26.52 -25.31 -32.33
N PRO A 653 27.07 -24.84 -33.47
CA PRO A 653 28.36 -25.31 -34.00
C PRO A 653 29.56 -24.97 -33.08
N GLY A 654 29.35 -24.15 -32.04
CA GLY A 654 30.22 -23.99 -30.89
C GLY A 654 29.50 -23.24 -29.78
N SER A 655 30.16 -22.98 -28.65
CA SER A 655 29.60 -22.25 -27.51
C SER A 655 29.45 -20.73 -27.73
N TRP A 656 29.48 -20.27 -28.98
CA TRP A 656 29.57 -18.85 -29.36
C TRP A 656 28.54 -18.43 -30.41
N LEU A 657 27.93 -19.38 -31.12
CA LEU A 657 26.92 -19.13 -32.15
C LEU A 657 25.79 -20.15 -32.01
N GLU A 658 24.57 -19.64 -31.98
CA GLU A 658 23.33 -20.39 -32.16
C GLU A 658 22.75 -20.05 -33.54
N ILE A 659 22.35 -21.08 -34.27
CA ILE A 659 21.72 -21.00 -35.60
C ILE A 659 20.38 -21.72 -35.50
N THR A 660 19.29 -20.96 -35.60
CA THR A 660 17.93 -21.45 -35.39
C THR A 660 17.08 -21.14 -36.64
N PRO A 661 17.09 -22.03 -37.66
CA PRO A 661 16.15 -21.99 -38.76
C PRO A 661 14.77 -22.50 -38.34
N GLU A 662 13.73 -21.92 -38.94
CA GLU A 662 12.34 -22.29 -38.78
C GLU A 662 11.60 -22.19 -40.11
N VAL A 663 10.66 -23.12 -40.32
CA VAL A 663 9.63 -23.05 -41.36
C VAL A 663 8.28 -23.10 -40.66
N ALA A 664 7.38 -22.21 -41.02
CA ALA A 664 5.97 -22.25 -40.64
C ALA A 664 5.07 -22.14 -41.87
N LEU A 665 3.79 -22.42 -41.69
CA LEU A 665 2.77 -22.34 -42.73
C LEU A 665 1.55 -21.64 -42.14
N HIS A 666 1.11 -20.52 -42.70
CA HIS A 666 -0.14 -19.87 -42.31
C HIS A 666 -1.25 -20.39 -43.21
N GLU A 667 -2.13 -21.22 -42.66
CA GLU A 667 -3.28 -21.80 -43.35
C GLU A 667 -4.56 -21.21 -42.74
N ARG A 668 -5.43 -20.66 -43.58
CA ARG A 668 -6.68 -19.99 -43.20
C ARG A 668 -7.82 -20.55 -44.04
N LEU A 669 -8.88 -20.97 -43.35
CA LEU A 669 -10.11 -21.49 -43.94
C LEU A 669 -11.28 -20.67 -43.41
N TYR A 670 -12.11 -20.14 -44.32
CA TYR A 670 -13.26 -19.31 -43.99
C TYR A 670 -14.59 -20.05 -44.22
N ASN A 671 -15.62 -19.58 -43.52
CA ASN A 671 -17.03 -19.93 -43.72
C ASN A 671 -17.81 -18.63 -43.44
N ALA A 672 -18.05 -17.82 -44.47
CA ALA A 672 -18.60 -16.48 -44.37
C ALA A 672 -19.57 -16.20 -45.54
N ASP A 673 -20.43 -15.19 -45.39
CA ASP A 673 -21.44 -14.82 -46.42
C ASP A 673 -20.84 -14.26 -47.74
N ALA A 674 -19.51 -14.16 -47.83
CA ALA A 674 -18.75 -13.85 -49.03
C ALA A 674 -17.69 -14.94 -49.28
N ASP A 675 -18.08 -15.93 -50.09
CA ASP A 675 -17.33 -17.06 -50.69
C ASP A 675 -16.44 -17.97 -49.78
N ASP A 676 -16.46 -19.28 -50.07
CA ASP A 676 -15.72 -20.33 -49.34
C ASP A 676 -14.22 -20.34 -49.74
N ASP A 677 -13.44 -19.36 -49.26
CA ASP A 677 -12.01 -19.22 -49.59
C ASP A 677 -11.04 -19.95 -48.64
N GLU A 678 -9.96 -20.48 -49.24
CA GLU A 678 -8.78 -21.04 -48.56
C GLU A 678 -7.51 -20.24 -48.90
N SER A 679 -6.64 -19.99 -47.92
CA SER A 679 -5.37 -19.29 -48.14
C SER A 679 -4.21 -19.92 -47.36
N LEU A 680 -3.11 -20.16 -48.07
CA LEU A 680 -1.90 -20.83 -47.58
C LEU A 680 -0.67 -19.98 -47.91
N VAL A 681 0.01 -19.46 -46.89
CA VAL A 681 1.21 -18.63 -47.03
C VAL A 681 2.38 -19.23 -46.22
N PRO A 682 3.49 -19.63 -46.85
CA PRO A 682 4.64 -20.17 -46.14
C PRO A 682 5.51 -19.07 -45.51
N GLU A 683 6.07 -19.35 -44.34
CA GLU A 683 7.04 -18.48 -43.65
C GLU A 683 8.35 -19.24 -43.47
N PHE A 684 9.47 -18.60 -43.80
CA PHE A 684 10.81 -19.06 -43.46
C PHE A 684 11.51 -18.02 -42.61
N SER A 685 12.09 -18.43 -41.48
CA SER A 685 12.89 -17.54 -40.64
C SER A 685 14.22 -18.19 -40.24
N LEU A 686 15.27 -17.36 -40.17
CA LEU A 686 16.62 -17.78 -39.76
C LEU A 686 17.15 -16.81 -38.71
N ALA A 687 17.18 -17.27 -37.45
CA ALA A 687 17.82 -16.55 -36.36
C ALA A 687 19.28 -16.97 -36.20
N LEU A 688 20.17 -15.99 -36.11
CA LEU A 688 21.58 -16.12 -35.73
C LEU A 688 21.81 -15.34 -34.44
N ALA A 689 22.32 -15.99 -33.40
CA ALA A 689 22.59 -15.34 -32.11
C ALA A 689 23.99 -15.65 -31.60
N THR A 690 24.66 -14.65 -31.05
CA THR A 690 25.94 -14.76 -30.35
C THR A 690 25.77 -14.22 -28.94
N ARG A 691 26.43 -14.83 -27.93
CA ARG A 691 26.38 -14.35 -26.55
C ARG A 691 27.77 -14.27 -25.94
N LEU A 692 28.29 -13.06 -25.82
CA LEU A 692 29.60 -12.76 -25.23
C LEU A 692 29.42 -12.32 -23.78
N VAL A 693 29.91 -13.13 -22.84
CA VAL A 693 29.71 -12.89 -21.39
C VAL A 693 31.04 -12.60 -20.71
N LYS A 694 31.09 -11.55 -19.89
CA LYS A 694 32.24 -11.25 -19.03
C LYS A 694 31.77 -10.80 -17.64
N THR A 695 32.31 -11.46 -16.61
CA THR A 695 32.03 -11.10 -15.21
C THR A 695 33.17 -10.29 -14.63
N PHE A 696 32.84 -9.18 -13.98
CA PHE A 696 33.76 -8.24 -13.34
C PHE A 696 33.47 -8.17 -11.84
N ASP A 697 34.50 -7.95 -11.04
CA ASP A 697 34.36 -7.51 -9.65
C ASP A 697 34.00 -6.02 -9.63
N PHE A 698 32.94 -5.67 -8.90
CA PHE A 698 32.33 -4.34 -8.92
C PHE A 698 32.34 -3.68 -7.54
N ASN A 699 31.97 -4.43 -6.49
CA ASN A 699 32.01 -4.04 -5.07
C ASN A 699 31.44 -2.63 -4.79
N ARG A 700 30.29 -2.32 -5.41
CA ARG A 700 29.60 -1.01 -5.36
C ARG A 700 28.08 -1.20 -5.41
N TRP A 701 27.34 -0.22 -4.87
CA TRP A 701 25.87 -0.22 -4.77
C TRP A 701 25.26 -1.47 -4.08
N GLY A 702 26.06 -2.19 -3.29
CA GLY A 702 25.67 -3.45 -2.64
C GLY A 702 25.91 -4.72 -3.46
N PHE A 703 26.46 -4.60 -4.67
CA PHE A 703 26.79 -5.74 -5.54
C PHE A 703 28.29 -6.06 -5.49
N GLU A 704 28.61 -7.35 -5.33
CA GLU A 704 29.98 -7.87 -5.36
C GLU A 704 30.53 -7.86 -6.78
N ARG A 705 29.76 -8.46 -7.70
CA ARG A 705 30.16 -8.74 -9.09
C ARG A 705 29.04 -8.33 -10.04
N ILE A 706 29.43 -7.94 -11.26
CA ILE A 706 28.51 -7.69 -12.38
C ILE A 706 28.94 -8.57 -13.55
N GLN A 707 27.99 -9.30 -14.10
CA GLN A 707 28.10 -9.97 -15.39
C GLN A 707 27.55 -9.05 -16.48
N HIS A 708 28.41 -8.67 -17.43
CA HIS A 708 27.99 -8.03 -18.69
C HIS A 708 27.79 -9.13 -19.74
N SER A 709 26.60 -9.17 -20.32
CA SER A 709 26.25 -9.97 -21.49
C SER A 709 26.08 -9.04 -22.69
N ILE A 710 26.78 -9.32 -23.78
CA ILE A 710 26.61 -8.66 -25.08
C ILE A 710 26.06 -9.71 -26.03
N GLU A 711 24.86 -9.45 -26.53
CA GLU A 711 24.06 -10.38 -27.34
C GLU A 711 23.73 -9.74 -28.70
N PRO A 712 24.63 -9.87 -29.71
CA PRO A 712 24.29 -9.60 -31.10
C PRO A 712 23.35 -10.69 -31.62
N LYS A 713 22.21 -10.27 -32.19
CA LYS A 713 21.25 -11.14 -32.88
C LYS A 713 20.97 -10.60 -34.27
N VAL A 714 20.85 -11.48 -35.25
CA VAL A 714 20.28 -11.20 -36.57
C VAL A 714 19.14 -12.18 -36.80
N VAL A 715 18.01 -11.70 -37.32
CA VAL A 715 16.90 -12.53 -37.79
C VAL A 715 16.63 -12.14 -39.23
N TYR A 716 16.61 -13.12 -40.12
CA TYR A 716 16.06 -12.98 -41.46
C TYR A 716 14.67 -13.61 -41.47
N THR A 717 13.68 -12.95 -42.06
CA THR A 717 12.32 -13.46 -42.25
C THR A 717 11.92 -13.30 -43.71
N TYR A 718 11.41 -14.38 -44.29
CA TYR A 718 10.85 -14.42 -45.63
C TYR A 718 9.41 -14.95 -45.60
N VAL A 719 8.50 -14.15 -46.13
CA VAL A 719 7.08 -14.45 -46.36
C VAL A 719 6.78 -13.93 -47.77
N PRO A 720 6.33 -14.78 -48.72
CA PRO A 720 6.16 -14.39 -50.12
C PRO A 720 4.98 -13.44 -50.29
N ASP A 721 4.93 -12.80 -51.46
CA ASP A 721 3.76 -12.06 -51.92
C ASP A 721 2.72 -13.04 -52.46
N GLU A 722 1.56 -13.13 -51.81
CA GLU A 722 0.43 -13.97 -52.20
C GLU A 722 -0.83 -13.11 -52.07
N SER A 723 -1.62 -13.00 -53.15
CA SER A 723 -2.84 -12.18 -53.15
C SER A 723 -3.86 -12.74 -52.16
N GLN A 724 -4.41 -11.84 -51.36
CA GLN A 724 -5.30 -12.11 -50.23
C GLN A 724 -6.50 -11.14 -50.25
N ASP A 725 -6.73 -10.46 -51.37
CA ASP A 725 -7.63 -9.31 -51.46
C ASP A 725 -9.10 -9.73 -51.36
N ASP A 726 -9.44 -10.86 -51.97
CA ASP A 726 -10.77 -11.47 -51.96
C ASP A 726 -11.17 -12.02 -50.56
N LEU A 727 -10.20 -12.33 -49.68
CA LEU A 727 -10.46 -12.89 -48.36
C LEU A 727 -11.27 -11.92 -47.46
N PRO A 728 -12.17 -12.42 -46.58
CA PRO A 728 -12.80 -11.61 -45.54
C PRO A 728 -11.79 -10.80 -44.68
N LEU A 729 -12.26 -9.72 -44.06
CA LEU A 729 -11.46 -8.88 -43.15
C LEU A 729 -12.20 -8.62 -41.83
N PHE A 730 -11.81 -9.38 -40.80
CA PHE A 730 -12.33 -9.30 -39.44
C PHE A 730 -11.25 -8.76 -38.47
N ASP A 731 -10.01 -9.25 -38.55
CA ASP A 731 -8.89 -8.84 -37.71
C ASP A 731 -7.50 -9.00 -38.38
N ILE A 732 -6.46 -8.71 -37.60
CA ILE A 732 -5.05 -8.73 -38.03
C ILE A 732 -4.51 -10.09 -38.52
N TYR A 733 -5.23 -11.21 -38.33
CA TYR A 733 -4.81 -12.52 -38.84
C TYR A 733 -5.36 -12.82 -40.24
N ASP A 734 -6.26 -11.99 -40.78
CA ASP A 734 -6.85 -12.17 -42.11
C ASP A 734 -5.92 -11.72 -43.26
N ARG A 735 -4.87 -10.96 -42.95
CA ARG A 735 -3.83 -10.56 -43.91
C ARG A 735 -2.47 -10.90 -43.33
N VAL A 736 -1.68 -11.67 -44.09
CA VAL A 736 -0.28 -11.97 -43.79
C VAL A 736 0.55 -11.11 -44.73
N GLU A 737 1.20 -10.09 -44.16
CA GLU A 737 2.06 -9.14 -44.87
C GLU A 737 3.27 -9.85 -45.50
N ARG A 738 3.63 -9.49 -46.74
CA ARG A 738 4.90 -9.90 -47.36
C ARG A 738 6.07 -9.42 -46.49
N GLN A 739 7.10 -10.24 -46.36
CA GLN A 739 8.34 -9.85 -45.66
C GLN A 739 9.55 -10.41 -46.41
N ASN A 740 10.57 -9.58 -46.64
CA ASN A 740 11.90 -10.05 -47.05
C ASN A 740 12.98 -9.31 -46.25
N ASN A 741 12.85 -9.31 -44.92
CA ASN A 741 13.57 -8.40 -44.05
C ASN A 741 14.64 -9.06 -43.17
N VAL A 742 15.63 -8.25 -42.79
CA VAL A 742 16.73 -8.59 -41.89
C VAL A 742 16.67 -7.65 -40.68
N ILE A 743 16.23 -8.16 -39.54
CA ILE A 743 16.22 -7.44 -38.26
C ILE A 743 17.50 -7.77 -37.50
N TYR A 744 18.36 -6.76 -37.30
CA TYR A 744 19.54 -6.87 -36.45
C TYR A 744 19.33 -6.15 -35.12
N ALA A 745 19.83 -6.76 -34.05
CA ALA A 745 19.75 -6.25 -32.69
C ALA A 745 21.08 -6.42 -31.94
N LEU A 746 21.42 -5.43 -31.12
CA LEU A 746 22.52 -5.49 -30.16
C LEU A 746 21.96 -5.28 -28.74
N ILE A 747 21.93 -6.35 -27.96
CA ILE A 747 21.41 -6.35 -26.59
C ILE A 747 22.59 -6.32 -25.60
N ASN A 748 22.52 -5.44 -24.61
CA ASN A 748 23.52 -5.26 -23.57
C ASN A 748 22.86 -5.38 -22.19
N ARG A 749 23.20 -6.42 -21.44
CA ARG A 749 22.62 -6.71 -20.12
C ARG A 749 23.68 -6.70 -19.03
N LEU A 750 23.40 -6.06 -17.90
CA LEU A 750 24.22 -6.11 -16.69
C LEU A 750 23.45 -6.83 -15.58
N THR A 751 23.84 -8.07 -15.29
CA THR A 751 23.33 -8.85 -14.16
C THR A 751 24.28 -8.71 -12.99
N ALA A 752 23.86 -7.99 -11.95
CA ALA A 752 24.59 -7.85 -10.71
C ALA A 752 24.31 -9.02 -9.75
N SER A 753 25.24 -9.31 -8.85
CA SER A 753 25.08 -10.32 -7.80
C SER A 753 25.50 -9.81 -6.42
N SER A 754 24.75 -10.19 -5.40
CA SER A 754 24.98 -9.86 -3.99
C SER A 754 24.65 -11.04 -3.08
N THR A 755 25.51 -11.35 -2.12
CA THR A 755 25.24 -12.36 -1.09
C THR A 755 24.37 -11.77 0.02
N ALA A 756 23.31 -12.47 0.41
CA ALA A 756 22.42 -12.10 1.51
C ALA A 756 22.97 -12.59 2.87
N ALA A 757 22.33 -12.17 3.97
CA ALA A 757 22.81 -12.45 5.33
C ALA A 757 22.82 -13.94 5.73
N ASP A 758 22.09 -14.79 4.99
CA ASP A 758 22.06 -16.25 5.12
C ASP A 758 23.14 -16.96 4.27
N GLY A 759 23.92 -16.21 3.47
CA GLY A 759 24.89 -16.75 2.51
C GLY A 759 24.32 -17.12 1.14
N SER A 760 23.02 -16.93 0.90
CA SER A 760 22.40 -17.13 -0.41
C SER A 760 22.82 -16.03 -1.40
N LYS A 761 22.84 -16.34 -2.71
CA LYS A 761 23.21 -15.37 -3.76
C LYS A 761 21.99 -14.87 -4.50
N ALA A 762 21.66 -13.61 -4.30
CA ALA A 762 20.71 -12.90 -5.13
C ALA A 762 21.38 -12.44 -6.43
N TYR A 763 20.72 -12.68 -7.55
CA TYR A 763 21.10 -12.17 -8.88
C TYR A 763 20.01 -11.21 -9.36
N ARG A 764 20.42 -10.15 -10.08
CA ARG A 764 19.49 -9.11 -10.53
C ARG A 764 19.99 -8.45 -11.80
N GLU A 765 19.14 -8.39 -12.83
CA GLU A 765 19.37 -7.47 -13.95
C GLU A 765 19.17 -6.02 -13.45
N ILE A 766 20.21 -5.20 -13.59
CA ILE A 766 20.20 -3.78 -13.20
C ILE A 766 20.18 -2.83 -14.41
N PHE A 767 20.49 -3.35 -15.60
CA PHE A 767 20.52 -2.61 -16.86
C PHE A 767 20.28 -3.58 -18.02
N ASN A 768 19.36 -3.23 -18.91
CA ASN A 768 19.12 -3.90 -20.19
C ASN A 768 18.94 -2.81 -21.24
N LEU A 769 19.86 -2.73 -22.21
CA LEU A 769 19.78 -1.82 -23.36
C LEU A 769 19.70 -2.67 -24.63
N ARG A 770 18.64 -2.49 -25.40
CA ARG A 770 18.45 -3.06 -26.72
C ARG A 770 18.48 -1.93 -27.76
N LEU A 771 19.31 -2.12 -28.78
CA LEU A 771 19.30 -1.34 -30.01
C LEU A 771 18.88 -2.30 -31.13
N SER A 772 17.87 -1.97 -31.92
CA SER A 772 17.43 -2.83 -33.04
C SER A 772 16.86 -2.04 -34.21
N GLN A 773 17.08 -2.57 -35.41
CA GLN A 773 16.62 -2.00 -36.67
C GLN A 773 16.39 -3.12 -37.69
N GLY A 774 15.33 -2.97 -38.49
CA GLY A 774 15.06 -3.78 -39.68
C GLY A 774 15.64 -3.14 -40.94
N TYR A 775 16.05 -3.99 -41.87
CA TYR A 775 16.32 -3.63 -43.26
C TYR A 775 15.47 -4.55 -44.16
N ASP A 776 14.62 -3.99 -45.01
CA ASP A 776 13.89 -4.77 -46.03
C ASP A 776 14.71 -4.86 -47.32
N ILE A 777 14.62 -6.01 -48.00
CA ILE A 777 15.37 -6.31 -49.21
C ILE A 777 14.53 -5.99 -50.46
N ASP A 778 13.21 -6.14 -50.39
CA ASP A 778 12.30 -5.90 -51.51
C ASP A 778 11.52 -4.59 -51.26
N ASP A 779 12.13 -3.46 -51.63
CA ASP A 779 11.73 -2.07 -51.33
C ASP A 779 10.29 -1.68 -51.72
N ASP A 780 9.61 -2.48 -52.57
CA ASP A 780 8.21 -2.32 -53.01
C ASP A 780 7.20 -2.59 -51.87
N SER A 781 7.22 -1.76 -50.83
CA SER A 781 6.16 -1.68 -49.83
C SER A 781 5.17 -0.58 -50.20
N ASP A 782 3.89 -0.93 -50.35
CA ASP A 782 2.79 0.00 -50.70
C ASP A 782 2.44 0.95 -49.54
N ASN A 783 3.43 1.72 -49.09
CA ASN A 783 3.25 2.84 -48.18
C ASN A 783 2.48 3.95 -48.90
N VAL A 784 1.41 4.45 -48.26
CA VAL A 784 0.55 5.56 -48.72
C VAL A 784 1.35 6.82 -49.15
N LEU A 785 2.56 6.99 -48.62
CA LEU A 785 3.47 8.11 -48.92
C LEU A 785 4.30 7.95 -50.20
N GLY A 786 4.38 6.77 -50.82
CA GLY A 786 5.12 6.54 -52.07
C GLY A 786 6.63 6.83 -52.00
N GLU A 787 7.27 6.54 -50.86
CA GLU A 787 8.71 6.66 -50.66
C GLU A 787 9.36 5.30 -50.35
N ASP A 788 10.33 4.89 -51.16
CA ASP A 788 11.22 3.74 -50.95
C ASP A 788 11.91 3.85 -49.57
N ARG A 789 11.63 2.93 -48.65
CA ARG A 789 12.00 3.03 -47.22
C ARG A 789 12.53 1.72 -46.63
N SER A 790 13.47 1.09 -47.32
CA SER A 790 14.15 -0.15 -46.92
C SER A 790 14.82 -0.17 -45.53
N PHE A 791 14.86 0.91 -44.73
CA PHE A 791 15.27 0.86 -43.31
C PHE A 791 14.14 1.22 -42.33
N SER A 792 13.93 0.40 -41.30
CA SER A 792 13.04 0.77 -40.19
C SER A 792 13.61 1.91 -39.35
N ASP A 793 12.73 2.58 -38.59
CA ASP A 793 13.11 3.36 -37.41
C ASP A 793 14.09 2.56 -36.53
N LEU A 794 15.15 3.22 -36.04
CA LEU A 794 16.04 2.65 -35.04
C LEU A 794 15.34 2.66 -33.68
N ARG A 795 14.98 1.47 -33.18
CA ARG A 795 14.36 1.27 -31.86
C ARG A 795 15.44 1.17 -30.79
N VAL A 796 15.24 1.95 -29.72
CA VAL A 796 16.11 2.00 -28.54
C VAL A 796 15.25 1.74 -27.31
N GLU A 797 15.48 0.63 -26.62
CA GLU A 797 14.77 0.22 -25.41
C GLU A 797 15.77 0.10 -24.25
N LEU A 798 15.46 0.73 -23.12
CA LEU A 798 16.32 0.79 -21.94
C LEU A 798 15.52 0.50 -20.66
N ASP A 799 15.87 -0.59 -19.97
CA ASP A 799 15.62 -0.75 -18.54
C ASP A 799 16.87 -0.35 -17.75
N PHE A 800 16.71 0.47 -16.70
CA PHE A 800 17.75 0.72 -15.72
C PHE A 800 17.17 0.70 -14.31
N LYS A 801 17.50 -0.35 -13.56
CA LYS A 801 16.90 -0.71 -12.26
C LYS A 801 18.01 -0.90 -11.22
N PRO A 802 18.82 0.14 -10.91
CA PRO A 802 20.07 0.01 -10.14
C PRO A 802 19.90 -0.38 -8.67
N THR A 803 18.72 -0.15 -8.07
CA THR A 803 18.38 -0.57 -6.70
C THR A 803 16.93 -1.03 -6.65
N SER A 804 16.49 -1.72 -5.59
CA SER A 804 15.07 -2.04 -5.36
C SER A 804 14.17 -0.81 -5.21
N LYS A 805 14.75 0.37 -5.06
CA LYS A 805 14.08 1.64 -4.80
C LYS A 805 14.02 2.58 -6.01
N ILE A 806 14.71 2.26 -7.11
CA ILE A 806 14.86 3.15 -8.28
C ILE A 806 14.66 2.36 -9.57
N SER A 807 13.75 2.84 -10.41
CA SER A 807 13.61 2.41 -11.81
C SER A 807 13.68 3.62 -12.75
N LEU A 808 14.28 3.39 -13.91
CA LEU A 808 14.17 4.21 -15.11
C LEU A 808 13.87 3.24 -16.25
N ASP A 809 12.87 3.56 -17.05
CA ASP A 809 12.52 2.87 -18.28
C ASP A 809 12.43 3.91 -19.41
N ALA A 810 12.89 3.56 -20.61
CA ALA A 810 12.80 4.43 -21.76
C ALA A 810 12.70 3.65 -23.06
N GLU A 811 11.78 4.07 -23.93
CA GLU A 811 11.63 3.58 -25.30
C GLU A 811 11.69 4.77 -26.25
N ARG A 812 12.45 4.64 -27.34
CA ARG A 812 12.55 5.66 -28.39
C ARG A 812 12.59 5.02 -29.77
N LEU A 813 11.76 5.52 -30.67
CA LEU A 813 11.82 5.25 -32.11
C LEU A 813 12.47 6.45 -32.80
N ILE A 814 13.60 6.22 -33.48
CA ILE A 814 14.36 7.24 -34.20
C ILE A 814 14.19 6.98 -35.70
N PRO A 815 13.45 7.84 -36.44
CA PRO A 815 13.27 7.63 -37.87
C PRO A 815 14.58 7.84 -38.63
N VAL A 816 14.77 7.04 -39.68
CA VAL A 816 15.91 7.14 -40.61
C VAL A 816 15.66 8.22 -41.67
N TYR A 817 14.38 8.43 -42.01
CA TYR A 817 13.91 9.34 -43.05
C TYR A 817 13.11 10.50 -42.42
N GLY A 818 13.26 11.71 -42.95
CA GLY A 818 12.56 12.92 -42.47
C GLY A 818 13.36 13.82 -41.52
N ASP A 819 12.75 14.95 -41.14
CA ASP A 819 13.41 16.07 -40.42
C ASP A 819 13.22 16.01 -38.88
N THR A 820 12.62 14.94 -38.35
CA THR A 820 12.24 14.80 -36.93
C THR A 820 13.30 14.03 -36.11
N ASN A 821 13.38 14.30 -34.80
CA ASN A 821 14.45 13.72 -33.94
C ASN A 821 14.06 12.36 -33.35
N PHE A 822 12.76 12.06 -33.27
CA PHE A 822 12.17 10.81 -32.79
C PHE A 822 10.67 10.79 -33.12
N ARG A 823 10.14 9.63 -33.53
CA ARG A 823 8.72 9.41 -33.83
C ARG A 823 7.93 9.11 -32.54
N THR A 824 8.54 8.36 -31.63
CA THR A 824 8.02 8.08 -30.29
C THR A 824 9.15 8.23 -29.26
N LEU A 825 8.83 8.80 -28.10
CA LEU A 825 9.68 8.81 -26.91
C LEU A 825 8.81 8.59 -25.66
N ARG A 826 8.97 7.45 -25.01
CA ARG A 826 8.41 7.14 -23.68
C ARG A 826 9.55 7.11 -22.67
N VAL A 827 9.37 7.75 -21.51
CA VAL A 827 10.32 7.69 -20.39
C VAL A 827 9.53 7.62 -19.07
N GLY A 828 9.59 6.48 -18.39
CA GLY A 828 9.12 6.31 -17.02
C GLY A 828 10.28 6.35 -16.04
N SER A 829 10.07 6.94 -14.87
CA SER A 829 11.05 6.97 -13.79
C SER A 829 10.32 6.88 -12.45
N SER A 830 10.79 6.03 -11.53
CA SER A 830 10.21 5.93 -10.21
C SER A 830 11.26 5.80 -9.11
N VAL A 831 10.97 6.43 -7.97
CA VAL A 831 11.69 6.28 -6.71
C VAL A 831 10.68 5.89 -5.64
N ARG A 832 10.89 4.77 -4.95
CA ARG A 832 10.03 4.27 -3.87
C ARG A 832 10.87 3.92 -2.64
N ASP A 833 10.37 4.21 -1.45
CA ASP A 833 11.02 3.82 -0.20
C ASP A 833 10.53 2.44 0.31
N HIS A 834 10.47 2.28 1.64
CA HIS A 834 10.10 1.04 2.32
C HIS A 834 8.88 1.21 3.24
N THR A 835 8.40 2.44 3.43
CA THR A 835 7.18 2.77 4.20
C THR A 835 5.98 3.03 3.28
N GLY A 836 6.23 3.14 1.97
CA GLY A 836 5.20 3.20 0.93
C GLY A 836 5.23 4.48 0.09
N ASN A 837 6.08 5.45 0.44
CA ASN A 837 6.19 6.69 -0.33
C ASN A 837 6.79 6.40 -1.70
N ALA A 838 6.21 6.99 -2.74
CA ALA A 838 6.70 6.89 -4.11
C ALA A 838 6.61 8.24 -4.82
N VAL A 839 7.61 8.53 -5.64
CA VAL A 839 7.58 9.57 -6.67
C VAL A 839 7.68 8.85 -8.01
N LYS A 840 6.75 9.13 -8.93
CA LYS A 840 6.79 8.66 -10.32
C LYS A 840 6.76 9.86 -11.25
N ILE A 841 7.53 9.78 -12.33
CA ILE A 841 7.55 10.76 -13.42
C ILE A 841 7.42 9.96 -14.71
N ASP A 842 6.37 10.23 -15.47
CA ASP A 842 6.13 9.65 -16.78
C ASP A 842 6.13 10.76 -17.84
N TYR A 843 6.80 10.52 -18.95
CA TYR A 843 6.76 11.38 -20.12
C TYR A 843 6.49 10.53 -21.37
N VAL A 844 5.50 10.94 -22.16
CA VAL A 844 5.17 10.33 -23.45
C VAL A 844 5.09 11.42 -24.50
N TYR A 845 5.82 11.23 -25.59
CA TYR A 845 5.66 11.94 -26.84
C TYR A 845 5.48 10.92 -27.96
N LYS A 846 4.51 11.20 -28.84
CA LYS A 846 4.28 10.51 -30.10
C LYS A 846 4.04 11.60 -31.14
N ASP A 847 4.78 11.57 -32.25
CA ASP A 847 4.47 12.41 -33.39
C ASP A 847 3.22 11.84 -34.10
N VAL A 848 2.34 12.73 -34.55
CA VAL A 848 1.03 12.36 -35.11
C VAL A 848 1.07 12.40 -36.64
N GLY A 849 1.76 13.39 -37.22
CA GLY A 849 1.85 13.60 -38.67
C GLY A 849 2.88 12.71 -39.37
N PHE A 850 2.90 11.42 -39.03
CA PHE A 850 3.76 10.38 -39.64
C PHE A 850 3.04 9.02 -39.68
N ASN A 851 1.70 9.07 -39.68
CA ASN A 851 0.75 7.95 -39.79
C ASN A 851 -0.42 8.28 -40.75
N ASP A 852 -0.41 9.50 -41.31
CA ASP A 852 -1.20 9.96 -42.46
C ASP A 852 -0.26 10.02 -43.68
#